data_AF-A0A839UQ46-F1
#
_entry.id   AF-A0A839UQ46-F1
#
_cell.length_a   1.000
_cell.length_b   1.000
_cell.length_c   1.000
_cell.angle_alpha   90.00
_cell.angle_beta   90.00
_cell.angle_gamma   90.00
#
_symmetry.space_group_name_H-M   'P 1'
#
loop_
_entity.id
_entity.type
_entity.pdbx_description
1 polymer ?
#
loop_
_entity_poly.entity_id
_entity_poly.type
_entity_poly.pdbx_seq_one_letter_code
_entity_poly.pdbx_strand_id
1 'polypeptide(L)'
;MLKPLHALSLGALLLSTASVAAPTPTHASGPFDLAIANEDRLLDMLRASGKIPATASMAEAEAAVKSYLRERQEAERAKHKWEASPFAKNKSAKLKQSMMNGKGNKLGQAKKNAPANMTPEAYDGEKRTAKVLAILMDFQDFKHNDNQPADTAMYYADYAASHYADLLFGETYAGPNGESLITMRSHYEQQSGGSYSVEGSVAGWYTASQNAAYYGNNANGNARALIKEALMAASADPSINLADFDQEDRYDLDGDGNFWEPDGLVDHIMVFHASVGEEAGGGQLGEDAIWSHRWNLGGVFPTGTPSNAPYWGGMMSAYDYTIQPADAAAGVATHEYGHDLGLPDEYDTQYTGAGEPVSYWSIMSSGSWAGTIPGTEPTGFSAWSKEFLQNSLGGNWLHGATVHSDDIPAGGYEALLDQAASKGTNNDAIRIDLPLKEVVIAQPTSGEFAYYSGSGNNLENAMYAPVNLTGASEAKLTFKAWLDIEQDWDYGYVMVFDQNFDQHLISGNISSNTNPYGQNFGGGFTGNSNGWVDAEFDLSAFAGQQIYVMFYYWTDGYVANPGFYADDIVITADGNNVLADNADSNNQFALDGFSVNNGKSYNEHYYLVEWRTHQGVDQGLAHVMRGGQPMPFNEGMLVWYVDNGFTDNWTGVHPGDGFLGVVDADQHTVTWNDGEAASTRYQIHDAAFSLEKTPKLFLDFSYAGFTLKDNFTKRNPLFDDGNSYMSADMPDAGRKVVPYGLKLRVVGQSADKSVGKILIYK
;
A
#
# COMPACT_ATOMS: atom_id res chain seq x y z
N MET A 1 -9.55 -15.99 -31.71
CA MET A 1 -8.43 -16.26 -32.65
C MET A 1 -7.17 -15.83 -31.94
N LEU A 2 -6.45 -16.78 -31.35
CA LEU A 2 -5.10 -16.52 -30.81
C LEU A 2 -4.22 -16.03 -31.96
N LYS A 3 -3.34 -15.04 -31.69
CA LYS A 3 -2.39 -14.55 -32.69
C LYS A 3 -1.54 -15.75 -33.17
N PRO A 4 -1.16 -15.82 -34.46
CA PRO A 4 -0.29 -16.87 -34.93
C PRO A 4 1.03 -16.83 -34.14
N LEU A 5 1.36 -17.93 -33.45
CA LEU A 5 2.65 -18.12 -32.78
C LEU A 5 3.75 -17.75 -33.78
N HIS A 6 4.60 -16.81 -33.37
CA HIS A 6 5.79 -16.48 -34.14
C HIS A 6 6.69 -17.71 -34.23
N ALA A 7 7.25 -17.92 -35.41
CA ALA A 7 8.00 -19.10 -35.83
C ALA A 7 8.92 -19.68 -34.73
N LEU A 8 8.82 -20.99 -34.49
CA LEU A 8 9.79 -21.78 -33.74
C LEU A 8 11.20 -21.50 -34.28
N SER A 9 11.98 -20.71 -33.55
CA SER A 9 13.41 -20.53 -33.79
C SER A 9 14.19 -21.26 -32.70
N LEU A 10 14.92 -22.30 -33.09
CA LEU A 10 15.88 -22.98 -32.22
C LEU A 10 17.00 -21.98 -31.87
N GLY A 11 17.03 -21.51 -30.62
CA GLY A 11 18.05 -20.63 -30.07
C GLY A 11 18.58 -21.17 -28.75
N ALA A 12 19.90 -21.19 -28.61
CA ALA A 12 20.66 -21.85 -27.56
C ALA A 12 20.34 -21.38 -26.12
N LEU A 13 20.34 -22.35 -25.19
CA LEU A 13 20.22 -22.16 -23.75
C LEU A 13 21.25 -21.16 -23.21
N LEU A 14 20.74 -20.11 -22.58
CA LEU A 14 21.43 -19.37 -21.52
C LEU A 14 20.56 -19.50 -20.27
N LEU A 15 21.08 -20.14 -19.22
CA LEU A 15 20.50 -20.06 -17.87
C LEU A 15 20.59 -18.61 -17.40
N SER A 16 19.52 -17.85 -17.58
CA SER A 16 19.30 -16.60 -16.86
C SER A 16 18.52 -16.90 -15.59
N THR A 17 19.12 -16.65 -14.44
CA THR A 17 18.37 -16.48 -13.19
C THR A 17 17.52 -15.23 -13.34
N ALA A 18 16.27 -15.40 -13.79
CA ALA A 18 15.31 -14.32 -13.87
C ALA A 18 14.91 -13.96 -12.43
N SER A 19 15.42 -12.84 -11.92
CA SER A 19 14.83 -12.17 -10.76
C SER A 19 13.44 -11.71 -11.19
N VAL A 20 12.39 -12.40 -10.76
CA VAL A 20 11.00 -11.94 -10.89
C VAL A 20 10.94 -10.58 -10.18
N ALA A 21 10.53 -9.54 -10.90
CA ALA A 21 10.27 -8.25 -10.27
C ALA A 21 9.07 -8.44 -9.34
N ALA A 22 9.25 -8.17 -8.05
CA ALA A 22 8.14 -8.14 -7.12
C ALA A 22 7.13 -7.08 -7.57
N PRO A 23 5.81 -7.38 -7.56
CA PRO A 23 4.80 -6.36 -7.78
C PRO A 23 4.91 -5.30 -6.68
N THR A 24 5.01 -4.03 -7.06
CA THR A 24 4.76 -2.92 -6.13
C THR A 24 3.28 -2.98 -5.72
N PRO A 25 2.91 -2.56 -4.49
CA PRO A 25 1.51 -2.47 -4.10
C PRO A 25 0.77 -1.56 -5.09
N THR A 26 -0.03 -2.13 -5.99
CA THR A 26 -0.97 -1.37 -6.81
C THR A 26 -2.25 -1.27 -6.01
N HIS A 27 -2.32 -0.32 -5.09
CA HIS A 27 -3.59 0.01 -4.47
C HIS A 27 -4.48 0.66 -5.51
N ALA A 28 -5.66 0.07 -5.72
CA ALA A 28 -6.71 0.71 -6.49
C ALA A 28 -7.20 1.94 -5.70
N SER A 29 -6.81 3.13 -6.12
CA SER A 29 -7.42 4.39 -5.66
C SER A 29 -8.93 4.33 -5.95
N GLY A 30 -9.76 4.73 -4.98
CA GLY A 30 -11.22 4.62 -5.05
C GLY A 30 -11.92 5.72 -4.26
N PRO A 31 -13.26 5.81 -4.28
CA PRO A 31 -14.02 6.89 -3.65
C PRO A 31 -14.10 6.83 -2.11
N PHE A 32 -13.23 6.03 -1.48
CA PHE A 32 -13.34 5.69 -0.06
C PHE A 32 -11.96 5.37 0.50
N ASP A 33 -11.34 6.35 1.15
CA ASP A 33 -10.08 6.18 1.88
C ASP A 33 -10.36 5.95 3.36
N LEU A 34 -9.88 4.84 3.86
CA LEU A 34 -10.14 4.37 5.18
C LEU A 34 -9.13 4.85 6.22
N ALA A 35 -7.96 5.40 5.84
CA ALA A 35 -6.94 5.91 6.77
C ALA A 35 -7.47 7.07 7.60
N ILE A 36 -8.27 7.88 6.92
CA ILE A 36 -8.84 9.10 7.44
C ILE A 36 -10.10 8.85 8.28
N ALA A 37 -10.51 7.59 8.52
CA ALA A 37 -11.64 7.29 9.37
C ALA A 37 -11.41 7.75 10.81
N ASN A 38 -12.19 8.72 11.27
CA ASN A 38 -12.23 9.11 12.67
C ASN A 38 -13.21 8.20 13.43
N GLU A 39 -12.73 7.03 13.85
CA GLU A 39 -13.54 5.99 14.50
C GLU A 39 -14.36 6.50 15.70
N ASP A 40 -13.83 7.45 16.48
CA ASP A 40 -14.53 8.01 17.64
C ASP A 40 -15.74 8.87 17.18
N ARG A 41 -15.60 9.64 16.10
CA ARG A 41 -16.70 10.44 15.52
C ARG A 41 -17.72 9.58 14.77
N LEU A 42 -17.25 8.55 14.06
CA LEU A 42 -18.13 7.57 13.42
C LEU A 42 -18.94 6.82 14.46
N LEU A 43 -18.33 6.43 15.58
CA LEU A 43 -19.04 5.83 16.71
C LEU A 43 -20.16 6.76 17.23
N ASP A 44 -19.88 8.05 17.40
CA ASP A 44 -20.88 9.03 17.83
C ASP A 44 -22.03 9.15 16.81
N MET A 45 -21.72 9.23 15.51
CA MET A 45 -22.71 9.25 14.42
C MET A 45 -23.59 7.98 14.43
N LEU A 46 -22.98 6.80 14.56
CA LEU A 46 -23.69 5.52 14.56
C LEU A 46 -24.54 5.31 15.82
N ARG A 47 -24.13 5.87 16.97
CA ARG A 47 -24.96 5.91 18.19
C ARG A 47 -26.12 6.88 18.04
N ALA A 48 -25.87 8.08 17.51
CA ALA A 48 -26.89 9.09 17.30
C ALA A 48 -27.97 8.63 16.31
N SER A 49 -27.59 7.89 15.26
CA SER A 49 -28.51 7.26 14.30
C SER A 49 -29.22 6.01 14.83
N GLY A 50 -28.83 5.51 16.01
CA GLY A 50 -29.40 4.30 16.62
C GLY A 50 -28.93 2.98 16.00
N LYS A 51 -27.91 3.02 15.12
CA LYS A 51 -27.27 1.82 14.54
C LYS A 51 -26.43 1.05 15.56
N ILE A 52 -25.87 1.74 16.55
CA ILE A 52 -25.19 1.13 17.69
C ILE A 52 -26.00 1.39 18.97
N PRO A 53 -26.43 0.35 19.71
CA PRO A 53 -27.08 0.51 21.00
C PRO A 53 -26.18 1.22 22.00
N ALA A 54 -26.73 2.12 22.82
CA ALA A 54 -25.98 2.79 23.89
C ALA A 54 -25.44 1.82 24.97
N THR A 55 -25.92 0.57 25.00
CA THR A 55 -25.48 -0.49 25.92
C THR A 55 -24.41 -1.41 25.36
N ALA A 56 -23.96 -1.21 24.11
CA ALA A 56 -22.94 -2.06 23.50
C ALA A 56 -21.62 -1.98 24.27
N SER A 57 -20.89 -3.10 24.39
CA SER A 57 -19.52 -3.13 24.90
C SER A 57 -18.59 -2.30 23.99
N MET A 58 -17.40 -1.91 24.45
CA MET A 58 -16.46 -1.17 23.59
C MET A 58 -16.04 -2.03 22.40
N ALA A 59 -15.76 -3.32 22.65
CA ALA A 59 -15.46 -4.27 21.57
C ALA A 59 -16.63 -4.41 20.57
N GLU A 60 -17.88 -4.46 21.04
CA GLU A 60 -19.07 -4.47 20.15
C GLU A 60 -19.20 -3.17 19.37
N ALA A 61 -18.90 -2.03 19.99
CA ALA A 61 -18.96 -0.72 19.36
C ALA A 61 -17.87 -0.55 18.28
N GLU A 62 -16.62 -0.90 18.58
CA GLU A 62 -15.51 -0.92 17.62
C GLU A 62 -15.80 -1.90 16.47
N ALA A 63 -16.32 -3.09 16.78
CA ALA A 63 -16.72 -4.06 15.76
C ALA A 63 -17.86 -3.55 14.86
N ALA A 64 -18.80 -2.77 15.40
CA ALA A 64 -19.89 -2.17 14.64
C ALA A 64 -19.41 -1.03 13.73
N VAL A 65 -18.49 -0.17 14.20
CA VAL A 65 -17.83 0.84 13.36
C VAL A 65 -17.10 0.14 12.21
N LYS A 66 -16.30 -0.89 12.49
CA LYS A 66 -15.59 -1.66 11.45
C LYS A 66 -16.53 -2.35 10.47
N SER A 67 -17.64 -2.91 10.96
CA SER A 67 -18.65 -3.52 10.09
C SER A 67 -19.29 -2.48 9.16
N TYR A 68 -19.62 -1.30 9.69
CA TYR A 68 -20.11 -0.18 8.88
C TYR A 68 -19.08 0.27 7.83
N LEU A 69 -17.80 0.42 8.19
CA LEU A 69 -16.71 0.75 7.26
C LEU A 69 -16.57 -0.29 6.15
N ARG A 70 -16.59 -1.59 6.50
CA ARG A 70 -16.51 -2.68 5.53
C ARG A 70 -17.71 -2.69 4.60
N GLU A 71 -18.93 -2.57 5.12
CA GLU A 71 -20.15 -2.52 4.33
C GLU A 71 -20.16 -1.30 3.38
N ARG A 72 -19.70 -0.13 3.85
CA ARG A 72 -19.54 1.06 3.01
C ARG A 72 -18.55 0.81 1.88
N GLN A 73 -17.38 0.26 2.19
CA GLN A 73 -16.36 -0.05 1.19
C GLN A 73 -16.84 -1.09 0.17
N GLU A 74 -17.51 -2.15 0.61
CA GLU A 74 -18.12 -3.15 -0.27
C GLU A 74 -19.18 -2.52 -1.19
N ALA A 75 -20.00 -1.62 -0.65
CA ALA A 75 -21.00 -0.89 -1.44
C ALA A 75 -20.35 0.00 -2.51
N GLU A 76 -19.28 0.73 -2.17
CA GLU A 76 -18.53 1.54 -3.14
C GLU A 76 -17.86 0.67 -4.22
N ARG A 77 -17.23 -0.44 -3.84
CA ARG A 77 -16.67 -1.42 -4.78
C ARG A 77 -17.74 -2.03 -5.69
N ALA A 78 -18.95 -2.26 -5.20
CA ALA A 78 -20.05 -2.79 -6.00
C ALA A 78 -20.60 -1.75 -7.00
N LYS A 79 -20.63 -0.46 -6.65
CA LYS A 79 -21.05 0.63 -7.55
C LYS A 79 -20.05 0.86 -8.68
N HIS A 80 -18.77 0.72 -8.38
CA HIS A 80 -17.69 1.03 -9.28
C HIS A 80 -17.01 -0.26 -9.72
N LYS A 81 -17.41 -0.78 -10.89
CA LYS A 81 -16.67 -1.89 -11.51
C LYS A 81 -15.20 -1.52 -11.61
N TRP A 82 -14.33 -2.51 -11.43
CA TRP A 82 -12.90 -2.33 -11.65
C TRP A 82 -12.65 -1.64 -13.00
N GLU A 83 -12.14 -0.42 -12.95
CA GLU A 83 -11.79 0.38 -14.13
C GLU A 83 -10.28 0.32 -14.27
N ALA A 84 -9.77 -0.41 -15.27
CA ALA A 84 -8.37 -0.36 -15.64
C ALA A 84 -8.01 1.11 -15.94
N SER A 85 -7.04 1.67 -15.23
CA SER A 85 -6.49 2.95 -15.61
C SER A 85 -5.77 2.79 -16.97
N PRO A 86 -6.07 3.62 -17.99
CA PRO A 86 -5.29 3.62 -19.23
C PRO A 86 -3.84 4.06 -18.99
N PHE A 87 -3.55 4.61 -17.81
CA PHE A 87 -2.23 5.00 -17.33
C PHE A 87 -1.63 4.01 -16.34
N ALA A 88 -2.21 2.81 -16.20
CA ALA A 88 -1.65 1.72 -15.41
C ALA A 88 -0.36 1.18 -16.04
N LYS A 89 0.71 1.96 -15.99
CA LYS A 89 2.05 1.38 -16.01
C LYS A 89 2.30 0.85 -14.60
N ASN A 90 2.65 -0.42 -14.49
CA ASN A 90 3.34 -0.94 -13.32
C ASN A 90 4.58 -0.07 -13.11
N LYS A 91 4.48 0.98 -12.28
CA LYS A 91 5.64 1.61 -11.64
C LYS A 91 6.19 0.58 -10.66
N SER A 92 6.72 -0.51 -11.20
CA SER A 92 7.72 -1.35 -10.58
C SER A 92 9.01 -0.56 -10.60
N ALA A 93 9.02 0.55 -9.87
CA ALA A 93 10.29 1.10 -9.42
C ALA A 93 10.87 0.01 -8.53
N LYS A 94 11.76 -0.82 -9.09
CA LYS A 94 12.70 -1.58 -8.27
C LYS A 94 13.31 -0.53 -7.36
N LEU A 95 12.97 -0.57 -6.06
CA LEU A 95 13.56 0.27 -5.04
C LEU A 95 15.08 0.03 -5.16
N LYS A 96 15.78 0.91 -5.87
CA LYS A 96 17.23 0.85 -5.90
C LYS A 96 17.66 1.10 -4.47
N GLN A 97 18.72 0.43 -4.02
CA GLN A 97 19.36 0.68 -2.72
C GLN A 97 19.93 2.12 -2.67
N SER A 98 19.07 3.15 -2.63
CA SER A 98 19.45 4.57 -2.57
C SER A 98 20.17 4.91 -1.26
N MET A 99 19.89 4.13 -0.21
CA MET A 99 20.58 4.12 1.08
C MET A 99 22.08 3.72 0.98
N MET A 100 22.63 3.49 -0.23
CA MET A 100 24.08 3.30 -0.44
C MET A 100 24.87 4.59 -0.71
N ASN A 101 24.21 5.71 -1.00
CA ASN A 101 24.88 6.93 -1.47
C ASN A 101 25.01 8.05 -0.42
N GLY A 102 24.63 7.81 0.83
CA GLY A 102 24.73 8.80 1.91
C GLY A 102 26.19 9.13 2.28
N LYS A 103 26.48 10.40 2.58
CA LYS A 103 27.73 10.84 3.23
C LYS A 103 27.83 10.39 4.71
N GLY A 104 26.93 9.50 5.15
CA GLY A 104 26.74 9.05 6.52
C GLY A 104 28.04 8.55 7.14
N ASN A 105 28.35 9.10 8.31
CA ASN A 105 29.56 8.78 9.04
C ASN A 105 29.71 7.26 9.26
N LYS A 106 30.94 6.80 9.00
CA LYS A 106 31.44 5.41 9.05
C LYS A 106 30.79 4.56 10.15
N LEU A 107 30.19 3.43 9.76
CA LEU A 107 29.92 2.30 10.65
C LEU A 107 31.24 1.94 11.38
N GLY A 108 31.32 2.24 12.67
CA GLY A 108 32.59 2.17 13.41
C GLY A 108 32.41 2.51 14.88
N GLN A 109 33.22 1.88 15.73
CA GLN A 109 33.11 1.99 17.18
C GLN A 109 33.26 3.43 17.66
N ALA A 110 32.15 4.07 18.04
CA ALA A 110 32.12 5.41 18.58
C ALA A 110 32.62 5.40 20.02
N LYS A 111 33.73 6.12 20.28
CA LYS A 111 34.49 6.12 21.55
C LYS A 111 33.82 6.85 22.72
N LYS A 112 32.59 7.36 22.58
CA LYS A 112 31.85 8.08 23.62
C LYS A 112 30.61 7.28 24.05
N ASN A 113 30.35 7.23 25.36
CA ASN A 113 29.18 6.54 25.94
C ASN A 113 27.85 7.23 25.59
N ALA A 114 27.86 8.51 25.26
CA ALA A 114 26.69 9.24 24.75
C ALA A 114 27.06 9.97 23.44
N PRO A 115 26.23 9.89 22.39
CA PRO A 115 26.43 10.66 21.17
C PRO A 115 26.24 12.17 21.42
N ALA A 116 26.75 12.99 20.50
CA ALA A 116 26.43 14.42 20.50
C ALA A 116 24.98 14.62 20.03
N ASN A 117 24.40 15.77 20.35
CA ASN A 117 23.13 16.19 19.78
C ASN A 117 23.24 16.31 18.25
N MET A 118 22.09 16.23 17.59
CA MET A 118 21.96 16.32 16.15
C MET A 118 22.54 17.65 15.66
N THR A 119 23.23 17.60 14.53
CA THR A 119 23.67 18.78 13.80
C THR A 119 22.85 18.86 12.52
N PRO A 120 21.98 19.87 12.36
CA PRO A 120 21.20 20.03 11.14
C PRO A 120 22.09 20.19 9.91
N GLU A 121 21.70 19.56 8.82
CA GLU A 121 22.35 19.70 7.51
C GLU A 121 21.38 20.39 6.56
N ALA A 122 21.81 21.53 6.00
CA ALA A 122 21.03 22.22 4.99
C ALA A 122 21.17 21.50 3.65
N TYR A 123 20.05 21.26 2.98
CA TYR A 123 20.05 20.73 1.64
C TYR A 123 20.54 21.80 0.64
N ASP A 124 21.55 21.45 -0.15
CA ASP A 124 22.18 22.30 -1.16
C ASP A 124 21.87 21.88 -2.61
N GLY A 125 21.06 20.83 -2.78
CA GLY A 125 20.60 20.35 -4.08
C GLY A 125 19.41 21.13 -4.64
N GLU A 126 18.90 20.67 -5.77
CA GLU A 126 17.71 21.25 -6.41
C GLU A 126 16.46 20.96 -5.58
N LYS A 127 15.71 22.02 -5.27
CA LYS A 127 14.39 21.92 -4.64
C LYS A 127 13.33 21.83 -5.73
N ARG A 128 12.55 20.75 -5.70
CA ARG A 128 11.37 20.57 -6.56
C ARG A 128 10.16 21.20 -5.87
N THR A 129 9.34 21.90 -6.63
CA THR A 129 8.11 22.52 -6.13
C THR A 129 6.96 22.16 -7.04
N ALA A 130 6.03 21.35 -6.56
CA ALA A 130 4.83 20.95 -7.31
C ALA A 130 3.74 22.03 -7.25
N LYS A 131 2.91 22.07 -8.30
CA LYS A 131 1.81 23.02 -8.45
C LYS A 131 0.48 22.38 -8.11
N VAL A 132 -0.19 22.92 -7.09
CA VAL A 132 -1.49 22.40 -6.63
C VAL A 132 -2.61 23.40 -6.92
N LEU A 133 -3.66 22.94 -7.60
CA LEU A 133 -4.90 23.71 -7.76
C LEU A 133 -5.91 23.24 -6.71
N ALA A 134 -6.19 24.10 -5.73
CA ALA A 134 -7.28 23.89 -4.78
C ALA A 134 -8.58 24.53 -5.30
N ILE A 135 -9.70 23.81 -5.25
CA ILE A 135 -11.01 24.30 -5.69
C ILE A 135 -12.04 24.12 -4.57
N LEU A 136 -12.70 25.20 -4.17
CA LEU A 136 -13.68 25.22 -3.09
C LEU A 136 -15.11 25.13 -3.66
N MET A 137 -15.89 24.17 -3.16
CA MET A 137 -17.22 23.83 -3.66
C MET A 137 -18.26 23.74 -2.55
N ASP A 138 -19.32 24.54 -2.65
CA ASP A 138 -20.51 24.41 -1.82
C ASP A 138 -21.72 23.88 -2.60
N PHE A 139 -22.80 23.56 -1.88
CA PHE A 139 -23.97 22.91 -2.43
C PHE A 139 -25.16 23.87 -2.47
N GLN A 140 -26.23 23.51 -3.19
CA GLN A 140 -27.46 24.33 -3.22
C GLN A 140 -28.09 24.47 -1.82
N ASP A 141 -28.01 23.43 -1.01
CA ASP A 141 -28.66 23.31 0.32
C ASP A 141 -27.70 23.37 1.50
N PHE A 142 -26.39 23.44 1.26
CA PHE A 142 -25.38 23.54 2.31
C PHE A 142 -24.19 24.39 1.86
N LYS A 143 -24.03 25.56 2.48
CA LYS A 143 -23.01 26.57 2.18
C LYS A 143 -21.78 26.40 3.06
N HIS A 144 -20.65 26.91 2.60
CA HIS A 144 -19.35 26.73 3.28
C HIS A 144 -19.28 27.20 4.74
N ASN A 145 -20.12 28.18 5.13
CA ASN A 145 -20.19 28.68 6.49
C ASN A 145 -21.42 28.16 7.27
N ASP A 146 -22.09 27.10 6.80
CA ASP A 146 -23.26 26.51 7.47
C ASP A 146 -22.87 25.52 8.59
N ASN A 147 -21.61 25.04 8.61
CA ASN A 147 -21.08 24.23 9.71
C ASN A 147 -21.25 24.96 11.06
N GLN A 148 -21.44 24.21 12.14
CA GLN A 148 -21.63 24.71 13.50
C GLN A 148 -20.45 24.29 14.40
N PRO A 149 -20.18 25.01 15.51
CA PRO A 149 -19.12 24.65 16.45
C PRO A 149 -19.24 23.25 17.05
N ALA A 150 -20.44 22.67 17.07
CA ALA A 150 -20.67 21.31 17.56
C ALA A 150 -20.31 20.22 16.53
N ASP A 151 -20.27 20.59 15.24
CA ASP A 151 -20.06 19.64 14.14
C ASP A 151 -18.60 19.19 14.10
N THR A 152 -17.65 20.08 14.39
CA THR A 152 -16.22 19.80 14.28
C THR A 152 -15.39 20.58 15.29
N ALA A 153 -14.25 20.02 15.69
CA ALA A 153 -13.24 20.74 16.48
C ALA A 153 -12.44 21.74 15.63
N MET A 154 -12.43 21.56 14.30
CA MET A 154 -11.83 22.45 13.31
C MET A 154 -12.84 23.50 12.81
N TYR A 155 -13.60 24.07 13.74
CA TYR A 155 -14.63 25.04 13.41
C TYR A 155 -14.05 26.44 13.17
N TYR A 156 -14.41 27.04 12.04
CA TYR A 156 -14.13 28.44 11.75
C TYR A 156 -15.44 29.21 11.49
N ALA A 157 -15.50 30.45 11.95
CA ALA A 157 -16.66 31.31 11.68
C ALA A 157 -16.75 31.73 10.21
N ASP A 158 -15.62 31.67 9.50
CA ASP A 158 -15.51 31.94 8.06
C ASP A 158 -14.44 31.06 7.42
N TYR A 159 -14.86 30.12 6.58
CA TYR A 159 -14.02 29.26 5.76
C TYR A 159 -13.59 30.00 4.47
N ALA A 160 -12.96 31.16 4.62
CA ALA A 160 -12.54 31.99 3.49
C ALA A 160 -11.47 31.30 2.63
N ALA A 161 -11.37 31.62 1.33
CA ALA A 161 -10.36 31.05 0.44
C ALA A 161 -8.90 31.25 0.93
N SER A 162 -8.64 32.34 1.65
CA SER A 162 -7.33 32.58 2.28
C SER A 162 -6.98 31.56 3.36
N HIS A 163 -7.97 31.02 4.09
CA HIS A 163 -7.75 29.95 5.06
C HIS A 163 -7.10 28.73 4.41
N TYR A 164 -7.64 28.27 3.28
CA TYR A 164 -7.11 27.13 2.54
C TYR A 164 -5.76 27.44 1.88
N ALA A 165 -5.57 28.67 1.40
CA ALA A 165 -4.28 29.09 0.85
C ALA A 165 -3.18 29.03 1.92
N ASP A 166 -3.48 29.49 3.14
CA ASP A 166 -2.57 29.41 4.28
C ASP A 166 -2.35 27.96 4.72
N LEU A 167 -3.42 27.15 4.86
CA LEU A 167 -3.35 25.74 5.25
C LEU A 167 -2.46 24.92 4.31
N LEU A 168 -2.57 25.15 2.99
CA LEU A 168 -1.83 24.39 1.99
C LEU A 168 -0.42 24.93 1.75
N PHE A 169 -0.29 26.26 1.58
CA PHE A 169 0.91 26.89 1.00
C PHE A 169 1.64 27.87 1.92
N GLY A 170 1.04 28.22 3.05
CA GLY A 170 1.64 29.10 4.04
C GLY A 170 2.81 28.47 4.79
N GLU A 171 3.53 29.26 5.58
CA GLU A 171 4.53 28.72 6.54
C GLU A 171 3.84 28.11 7.77
N THR A 172 2.76 28.76 8.22
CA THR A 172 1.84 28.33 9.29
C THR A 172 0.43 28.79 8.94
N TYR A 173 -0.60 28.19 9.50
CA TYR A 173 -1.98 28.69 9.41
C TYR A 173 -2.61 28.86 10.79
N ALA A 174 -3.62 29.71 10.88
CA ALA A 174 -4.33 29.96 12.14
C ALA A 174 -5.32 28.83 12.44
N GLY A 175 -5.20 28.21 13.61
CA GLY A 175 -6.15 27.24 14.14
C GLY A 175 -7.45 27.87 14.65
N PRO A 176 -8.46 27.03 14.98
CA PRO A 176 -9.78 27.49 15.37
C PRO A 176 -9.80 28.32 16.66
N ASN A 177 -8.79 28.18 17.54
CA ASN A 177 -8.62 28.99 18.75
C ASN A 177 -7.41 29.94 18.67
N GLY A 178 -6.91 30.22 17.46
CA GLY A 178 -5.77 31.11 17.23
C GLY A 178 -4.39 30.45 17.41
N GLU A 179 -4.35 29.12 17.42
CA GLU A 179 -3.11 28.35 17.37
C GLU A 179 -2.33 28.65 16.08
N SER A 180 -1.01 28.48 16.11
CA SER A 180 -0.18 28.49 14.90
C SER A 180 0.07 27.03 14.52
N LEU A 181 -0.61 26.57 13.48
CA LEU A 181 -0.64 25.18 13.05
C LEU A 181 0.27 24.96 11.83
N ILE A 182 0.78 23.74 11.68
CA ILE A 182 1.65 23.35 10.56
C ILE A 182 0.85 23.25 9.26
N THR A 183 1.40 23.75 8.17
CA THR A 183 0.78 23.66 6.83
C THR A 183 1.20 22.38 6.11
N MET A 184 0.47 21.99 5.07
CA MET A 184 0.88 20.90 4.18
C MET A 184 2.28 21.17 3.60
N ARG A 185 2.53 22.38 3.10
CA ARG A 185 3.86 22.81 2.62
C ARG A 185 4.94 22.60 3.67
N SER A 186 4.74 23.09 4.89
CA SER A 186 5.75 23.00 5.95
C SER A 186 6.01 21.56 6.38
N HIS A 187 5.00 20.68 6.34
CA HIS A 187 5.19 19.24 6.58
C HIS A 187 6.08 18.62 5.52
N TYR A 188 5.77 18.82 4.23
CA TYR A 188 6.58 18.31 3.12
C TYR A 188 8.00 18.86 3.07
N GLU A 189 8.19 20.15 3.38
CA GLU A 189 9.52 20.74 3.49
C GLU A 189 10.33 20.13 4.64
N GLN A 190 9.70 19.86 5.80
CA GLN A 190 10.36 19.17 6.92
C GLN A 190 10.73 17.72 6.58
N GLN A 191 9.80 16.96 5.99
CA GLN A 191 10.00 15.54 5.68
C GLN A 191 11.02 15.30 4.56
N SER A 192 11.07 16.21 3.58
CA SER A 192 12.03 16.15 2.45
C SER A 192 13.36 16.84 2.74
N GLY A 193 13.57 17.37 3.95
CA GLY A 193 14.77 18.15 4.24
C GLY A 193 14.94 19.40 3.38
N GLY A 194 13.84 19.96 2.89
CA GLY A 194 13.81 21.10 1.98
C GLY A 194 14.02 20.77 0.50
N SER A 195 14.13 19.49 0.10
CA SER A 195 14.26 19.12 -1.32
C SER A 195 12.96 19.12 -2.10
N TYR A 196 11.82 19.11 -1.40
CA TYR A 196 10.49 19.13 -1.99
C TYR A 196 9.58 20.14 -1.31
N SER A 197 8.69 20.77 -2.06
CA SER A 197 7.68 21.68 -1.55
C SER A 197 6.47 21.71 -2.48
N VAL A 198 5.41 22.38 -2.02
CA VAL A 198 4.19 22.60 -2.77
C VAL A 198 3.86 24.09 -2.77
N GLU A 199 3.36 24.56 -3.90
CA GLU A 199 2.77 25.89 -4.03
C GLU A 199 1.57 25.84 -4.97
N GLY A 200 0.74 26.87 -4.95
CA GLY A 200 -0.49 26.80 -5.72
C GLY A 200 -1.42 27.98 -5.52
N SER A 201 -2.64 27.80 -6.00
CA SER A 201 -3.72 28.78 -5.88
C SER A 201 -5.00 28.10 -5.42
N VAL A 202 -5.87 28.90 -4.80
CA VAL A 202 -7.21 28.48 -4.38
C VAL A 202 -8.24 29.19 -5.25
N ALA A 203 -9.16 28.42 -5.83
CA ALA A 203 -10.26 28.86 -6.66
C ALA A 203 -11.61 28.63 -5.93
N GLY A 204 -12.59 29.51 -6.09
CA GLY A 204 -13.92 29.38 -5.46
C GLY A 204 -14.01 30.05 -4.07
N TRP A 205 -15.13 30.01 -3.35
CA TRP A 205 -16.30 29.11 -3.38
C TRP A 205 -17.22 29.20 -4.60
N TYR A 206 -17.34 28.10 -5.33
CA TYR A 206 -18.38 27.91 -6.34
C TYR A 206 -19.53 27.06 -5.78
N THR A 207 -20.73 27.22 -6.34
CA THR A 207 -21.90 26.44 -5.95
C THR A 207 -22.20 25.36 -6.97
N ALA A 208 -22.21 24.11 -6.52
CA ALA A 208 -22.59 22.94 -7.28
C ALA A 208 -24.06 23.02 -7.74
N SER A 209 -24.38 22.34 -8.84
CA SER A 209 -25.71 22.39 -9.47
C SER A 209 -26.79 21.66 -8.68
N GLN A 210 -26.41 20.71 -7.82
CA GLN A 210 -27.29 19.90 -7.00
C GLN A 210 -27.04 20.10 -5.50
N ASN A 211 -27.91 19.46 -4.70
CA ASN A 211 -27.79 19.36 -3.26
C ASN A 211 -26.67 18.40 -2.83
N ALA A 212 -26.17 18.54 -1.62
CA ALA A 212 -25.04 17.75 -1.09
C ALA A 212 -25.26 16.23 -1.25
N ALA A 213 -26.45 15.75 -0.89
CA ALA A 213 -26.80 14.33 -0.99
C ALA A 213 -26.67 13.75 -2.41
N TYR A 214 -26.82 14.55 -3.48
CA TYR A 214 -26.61 14.05 -4.85
C TYR A 214 -25.16 13.58 -5.07
N TYR A 215 -24.21 14.25 -4.43
CA TYR A 215 -22.78 13.98 -4.58
C TYR A 215 -22.26 13.02 -3.51
N GLY A 216 -22.71 13.13 -2.26
CA GLY A 216 -22.14 12.40 -1.12
C GLY A 216 -22.86 11.12 -0.69
N ASN A 217 -24.17 10.97 -0.95
CA ASN A 217 -24.93 9.92 -0.27
C ASN A 217 -24.44 8.49 -0.54
N ASN A 218 -24.63 7.63 0.46
CA ASN A 218 -24.14 6.25 0.47
C ASN A 218 -24.80 5.31 -0.54
N ALA A 219 -25.97 5.64 -1.09
CA ALA A 219 -26.68 4.77 -2.02
C ALA A 219 -26.30 5.04 -3.48
N ASN A 220 -26.18 6.30 -3.87
CA ASN A 220 -26.01 6.73 -5.27
C ASN A 220 -25.31 8.09 -5.42
N GLY A 221 -24.54 8.53 -4.43
CA GLY A 221 -23.67 9.70 -4.50
C GLY A 221 -22.70 9.63 -5.69
N ASN A 222 -22.32 10.79 -6.21
CA ASN A 222 -21.45 10.93 -7.37
C ASN A 222 -20.40 12.03 -7.17
N ALA A 223 -19.38 11.76 -6.36
CA ALA A 223 -18.26 12.69 -6.13
C ALA A 223 -17.57 13.14 -7.43
N ARG A 224 -17.36 12.22 -8.39
CA ARG A 224 -16.79 12.55 -9.72
C ARG A 224 -17.59 13.63 -10.46
N ALA A 225 -18.91 13.70 -10.28
CA ALA A 225 -19.70 14.79 -10.86
C ALA A 225 -19.38 16.14 -10.22
N LEU A 226 -19.19 16.19 -8.90
CA LEU A 226 -18.76 17.40 -8.20
C LEU A 226 -17.39 17.87 -8.70
N ILE A 227 -16.42 16.96 -8.87
CA ILE A 227 -15.09 17.29 -9.39
C ILE A 227 -15.16 17.87 -10.80
N LYS A 228 -15.98 17.28 -11.68
CA LYS A 228 -16.18 17.81 -13.04
C LYS A 228 -16.80 19.20 -13.02
N GLU A 229 -17.77 19.45 -12.16
CA GLU A 229 -18.34 20.79 -11.97
C GLU A 229 -17.30 21.78 -11.43
N ALA A 230 -16.49 21.38 -10.45
CA ALA A 230 -15.42 22.17 -9.87
C ALA A 230 -14.38 22.59 -10.93
N LEU A 231 -13.93 21.63 -11.75
CA LEU A 231 -12.98 21.89 -12.83
C LEU A 231 -13.55 22.83 -13.89
N MET A 232 -14.82 22.66 -14.27
CA MET A 232 -15.47 23.56 -15.22
C MET A 232 -15.64 24.98 -14.64
N ALA A 233 -15.92 25.09 -13.34
CA ALA A 233 -16.03 26.39 -12.67
C ALA A 233 -14.66 27.09 -12.58
N ALA A 234 -13.61 26.38 -12.17
CA ALA A 234 -12.25 26.91 -12.14
C ALA A 234 -11.74 27.29 -13.54
N SER A 235 -12.01 26.46 -14.56
CA SER A 235 -11.68 26.74 -15.97
C SER A 235 -12.37 28.01 -16.51
N ALA A 236 -13.57 28.33 -16.02
CA ALA A 236 -14.32 29.52 -16.38
C ALA A 236 -13.92 30.78 -15.56
N ASP A 237 -13.15 30.61 -14.49
CA ASP A 237 -12.70 31.71 -13.64
C ASP A 237 -11.53 32.46 -14.30
N PRO A 238 -11.67 33.74 -14.66
CA PRO A 238 -10.62 34.49 -15.34
C PRO A 238 -9.37 34.74 -14.47
N SER A 239 -9.43 34.46 -13.17
CA SER A 239 -8.28 34.54 -12.26
C SER A 239 -7.44 33.26 -12.23
N ILE A 240 -7.94 32.16 -12.82
CA ILE A 240 -7.27 30.86 -12.85
C ILE A 240 -6.83 30.55 -14.28
N ASN A 241 -5.56 30.19 -14.45
CA ASN A 241 -5.03 29.63 -15.68
C ASN A 241 -4.61 28.18 -15.42
N LEU A 242 -5.35 27.21 -15.95
CA LEU A 242 -5.08 25.79 -15.69
C LEU A 242 -3.71 25.33 -16.19
N ALA A 243 -3.16 25.98 -17.23
CA ALA A 243 -1.82 25.66 -17.74
C ALA A 243 -0.68 26.02 -16.76
N ASP A 244 -0.94 26.83 -15.72
CA ASP A 244 0.05 27.12 -14.68
C ASP A 244 0.22 25.93 -13.70
N PHE A 245 -0.66 24.93 -13.80
CA PHE A 245 -0.70 23.72 -12.97
C PHE A 245 -0.45 22.44 -13.78
N ASP A 246 0.21 22.57 -14.93
CA ASP A 246 0.62 21.47 -15.82
C ASP A 246 2.13 21.59 -16.03
N GLN A 247 2.88 20.97 -15.12
CA GLN A 247 4.34 20.99 -15.05
C GLN A 247 4.93 19.58 -14.97
N GLU A 248 4.11 18.56 -14.68
CA GLU A 248 4.54 17.19 -14.41
C GLU A 248 3.88 16.18 -15.34
N ASP A 249 4.69 15.42 -16.07
CA ASP A 249 4.25 14.22 -16.78
C ASP A 249 4.34 13.05 -15.80
N ARG A 250 3.35 12.95 -14.91
CA ARG A 250 3.30 11.91 -13.86
C ARG A 250 3.35 10.49 -14.43
N TYR A 251 2.98 10.33 -15.71
CA TYR A 251 2.79 9.06 -16.39
C TYR A 251 3.87 8.72 -17.42
N ASP A 252 4.80 9.65 -17.66
CA ASP A 252 5.86 9.55 -18.66
C ASP A 252 5.25 9.11 -20.00
N LEU A 253 4.31 9.92 -20.51
CA LEU A 253 3.47 9.62 -21.67
C LEU A 253 4.28 9.40 -22.94
N ASP A 254 5.44 10.05 -23.09
CA ASP A 254 6.35 9.84 -24.22
C ASP A 254 7.47 8.80 -23.96
N GLY A 255 7.67 8.39 -22.71
CA GLY A 255 8.61 7.33 -22.35
C GLY A 255 10.07 7.78 -22.31
N ASP A 256 10.34 9.08 -22.18
CA ASP A 256 11.69 9.63 -22.16
C ASP A 256 12.31 9.65 -20.74
N GLY A 257 11.50 9.40 -19.70
CA GLY A 257 11.90 9.36 -18.30
C GLY A 257 11.98 10.73 -17.61
N ASN A 258 11.53 11.81 -18.25
CA ASN A 258 11.44 13.15 -17.69
C ASN A 258 10.02 13.45 -17.18
N PHE A 259 9.80 13.21 -15.88
CA PHE A 259 8.51 13.47 -15.23
C PHE A 259 8.24 14.95 -14.93
N TRP A 260 9.16 15.87 -15.27
CA TRP A 260 9.05 17.31 -14.99
C TRP A 260 8.89 18.10 -16.29
N GLU A 261 7.91 17.72 -17.08
CA GLU A 261 7.44 18.47 -18.23
C GLU A 261 5.91 18.41 -18.38
N PRO A 262 5.28 19.37 -19.08
CA PRO A 262 3.83 19.40 -19.23
C PRO A 262 3.28 18.24 -20.08
N ASP A 263 2.22 17.59 -19.61
CA ASP A 263 1.52 16.51 -20.32
C ASP A 263 0.08 16.89 -20.73
N GLY A 264 -0.36 18.11 -20.40
CA GLY A 264 -1.69 18.61 -20.69
C GLY A 264 -2.74 18.23 -19.67
N LEU A 265 -2.37 17.53 -18.58
CA LEU A 265 -3.18 17.29 -17.41
C LEU A 265 -2.86 18.33 -16.34
N VAL A 266 -3.86 18.70 -15.52
CA VAL A 266 -3.59 19.44 -14.29
C VAL A 266 -2.94 18.48 -13.29
N ASP A 267 -1.72 18.79 -12.85
CA ASP A 267 -0.81 17.90 -12.10
C ASP A 267 -1.47 17.38 -10.82
N HIS A 268 -1.97 18.30 -9.99
CA HIS A 268 -2.50 18.03 -8.65
C HIS A 268 -3.76 18.86 -8.39
N ILE A 269 -4.91 18.17 -8.27
CA ILE A 269 -6.23 18.78 -8.02
C ILE A 269 -6.69 18.42 -6.60
N MET A 270 -6.97 19.42 -5.78
CA MET A 270 -7.56 19.27 -4.46
C MET A 270 -8.91 19.96 -4.39
N VAL A 271 -9.99 19.23 -4.13
CA VAL A 271 -11.33 19.82 -4.00
C VAL A 271 -11.76 19.84 -2.55
N PHE A 272 -12.13 21.01 -2.03
CA PHE A 272 -12.71 21.13 -0.70
C PHE A 272 -14.23 21.30 -0.79
N HIS A 273 -14.99 20.38 -0.19
CA HIS A 273 -16.46 20.49 -0.13
C HIS A 273 -16.93 21.15 1.17
N ALA A 274 -18.06 21.88 1.12
CA ALA A 274 -18.52 22.74 2.22
C ALA A 274 -18.82 22.07 3.58
N SER A 275 -19.01 20.76 3.64
CA SER A 275 -19.42 20.05 4.86
C SER A 275 -18.24 19.47 5.63
N VAL A 276 -18.48 19.04 6.87
CA VAL A 276 -17.66 18.02 7.54
C VAL A 276 -17.70 16.71 6.72
N GLY A 277 -16.58 15.99 6.67
CA GLY A 277 -16.46 14.73 5.92
C GLY A 277 -17.21 13.58 6.58
N GLU A 278 -17.75 12.64 5.78
CA GLU A 278 -18.44 11.45 6.31
C GLU A 278 -17.52 10.64 7.23
N GLU A 279 -16.21 10.59 6.94
CA GLU A 279 -15.17 9.93 7.74
C GLU A 279 -15.06 10.47 9.17
N ALA A 280 -15.53 11.70 9.40
CA ALA A 280 -15.59 12.38 10.69
C ALA A 280 -17.02 12.55 11.19
N GLY A 281 -17.97 11.76 10.68
CA GLY A 281 -19.37 11.74 11.07
C GLY A 281 -20.29 12.69 10.29
N GLY A 282 -19.78 13.39 9.28
CA GLY A 282 -20.56 14.19 8.31
C GLY A 282 -21.25 15.44 8.87
N GLY A 283 -21.06 15.76 10.15
CA GLY A 283 -21.69 16.91 10.81
C GLY A 283 -23.22 16.90 10.65
N GLN A 284 -23.77 18.00 10.16
CA GLN A 284 -25.21 18.13 9.90
C GLN A 284 -25.73 17.28 8.74
N LEU A 285 -24.85 16.85 7.81
CA LEU A 285 -25.23 16.01 6.67
C LEU A 285 -25.17 14.51 6.99
N GLY A 286 -24.40 14.11 8.01
CA GLY A 286 -24.21 12.70 8.35
C GLY A 286 -23.78 11.88 7.14
N GLU A 287 -24.53 10.83 6.84
CA GLU A 287 -24.29 9.89 5.71
C GLU A 287 -24.54 10.48 4.31
N ASP A 288 -25.00 11.73 4.21
CA ASP A 288 -25.10 12.45 2.94
C ASP A 288 -23.85 13.30 2.63
N ALA A 289 -22.90 13.40 3.58
CA ALA A 289 -21.61 14.03 3.35
C ALA A 289 -20.73 13.19 2.41
N ILE A 290 -19.77 13.84 1.75
CA ILE A 290 -18.75 13.13 0.98
C ILE A 290 -17.70 12.60 1.95
N TRP A 291 -17.25 11.37 1.71
CA TRP A 291 -16.09 10.76 2.36
C TRP A 291 -14.82 11.17 1.61
N SER A 292 -13.80 11.71 2.30
CA SER A 292 -12.58 12.17 1.61
C SER A 292 -11.80 11.04 0.95
N HIS A 293 -11.19 11.31 -0.20
CA HIS A 293 -10.41 10.30 -0.92
C HIS A 293 -9.57 10.89 -2.04
N ARG A 294 -8.59 10.09 -2.49
CA ARG A 294 -7.90 10.21 -3.78
C ARG A 294 -8.46 9.24 -4.79
N TRP A 295 -8.82 9.73 -5.98
CA TRP A 295 -9.27 8.88 -7.08
C TRP A 295 -8.96 9.49 -8.45
N ASN A 296 -9.56 8.95 -9.51
CA ASN A 296 -9.50 9.49 -10.87
C ASN A 296 -10.92 9.61 -11.47
N LEU A 297 -11.04 10.38 -12.55
CA LEU A 297 -12.32 10.72 -13.19
C LEU A 297 -12.95 9.58 -14.03
N GLY A 298 -12.34 8.39 -14.06
CA GLY A 298 -12.72 7.25 -14.89
C GLY A 298 -12.28 7.38 -16.36
N GLY A 299 -11.59 8.47 -16.68
CA GLY A 299 -11.07 8.81 -18.00
C GLY A 299 -10.63 10.27 -18.02
N VAL A 300 -9.80 10.62 -19.00
CA VAL A 300 -9.31 11.99 -19.17
C VAL A 300 -10.49 12.92 -19.44
N PHE A 301 -10.63 13.96 -18.62
CA PHE A 301 -11.71 14.94 -18.69
C PHE A 301 -11.21 16.26 -19.28
N PRO A 302 -11.68 16.69 -20.46
CA PRO A 302 -11.27 17.95 -21.05
C PRO A 302 -11.93 19.13 -20.31
N THR A 303 -11.12 20.09 -19.87
CA THR A 303 -11.58 21.26 -19.11
C THR A 303 -12.00 22.44 -19.99
N GLY A 304 -11.74 22.36 -21.30
CA GLY A 304 -12.18 23.33 -22.31
C GLY A 304 -11.26 24.52 -22.56
N THR A 305 -10.07 24.57 -21.92
CA THR A 305 -9.04 25.59 -22.20
C THR A 305 -7.90 25.00 -23.04
N PRO A 306 -7.17 25.81 -23.85
CA PRO A 306 -6.07 25.31 -24.67
C PRO A 306 -4.87 24.85 -23.83
N SER A 307 -4.23 23.74 -24.23
CA SER A 307 -2.91 23.31 -23.72
C SER A 307 -1.84 23.44 -24.81
N ASN A 308 -0.59 23.62 -24.40
CA ASN A 308 0.57 23.55 -25.28
C ASN A 308 1.09 22.11 -25.47
N ALA A 309 0.64 21.17 -24.64
CA ALA A 309 1.03 19.77 -24.75
C ALA A 309 0.44 19.13 -26.02
N PRO A 310 1.15 18.19 -26.67
CA PRO A 310 0.71 17.56 -27.91
C PRO A 310 -0.43 16.53 -27.71
N TYR A 311 -0.84 16.31 -26.46
CA TYR A 311 -1.86 15.34 -26.06
C TYR A 311 -3.26 15.94 -26.03
N TRP A 312 -4.27 15.10 -25.79
CA TRP A 312 -5.65 15.50 -25.49
C TRP A 312 -6.33 16.45 -26.49
N GLY A 313 -5.87 16.46 -27.75
CA GLY A 313 -6.38 17.36 -28.77
C GLY A 313 -6.01 18.84 -28.56
N GLY A 314 -4.94 19.12 -27.81
CA GLY A 314 -4.48 20.47 -27.50
C GLY A 314 -5.34 21.19 -26.45
N MET A 315 -5.99 20.44 -25.56
CA MET A 315 -6.80 20.96 -24.48
C MET A 315 -6.23 20.58 -23.12
N MET A 316 -6.27 21.52 -22.17
CA MET A 316 -6.06 21.21 -20.77
C MET A 316 -7.10 20.20 -20.32
N SER A 317 -6.66 19.17 -19.64
CA SER A 317 -7.49 18.08 -19.16
C SER A 317 -7.18 17.77 -17.70
N ALA A 318 -7.99 16.91 -17.08
CA ALA A 318 -7.79 16.44 -15.73
C ALA A 318 -8.01 14.94 -15.68
N TYR A 319 -7.36 14.28 -14.72
CA TYR A 319 -7.53 12.85 -14.54
C TYR A 319 -7.61 12.47 -13.06
N ASP A 320 -6.55 12.69 -12.29
CA ASP A 320 -6.52 12.44 -10.86
C ASP A 320 -7.09 13.62 -10.07
N TYR A 321 -7.64 13.30 -8.90
CA TYR A 321 -8.07 14.31 -7.94
C TYR A 321 -8.03 13.75 -6.54
N THR A 322 -7.99 14.67 -5.59
CA THR A 322 -8.33 14.43 -4.19
C THR A 322 -9.53 15.29 -3.81
N ILE A 323 -10.32 14.83 -2.86
CA ILE A 323 -11.45 15.59 -2.31
C ILE A 323 -11.45 15.48 -0.78
N GLN A 324 -11.62 16.61 -0.09
CA GLN A 324 -11.59 16.73 1.37
C GLN A 324 -12.70 17.67 1.88
N PRO A 325 -13.09 17.63 3.17
CA PRO A 325 -14.09 18.52 3.72
C PRO A 325 -13.56 19.91 4.03
N ALA A 326 -14.49 20.84 4.25
CA ALA A 326 -14.19 22.22 4.60
C ALA A 326 -13.40 22.33 5.91
N ASP A 327 -13.56 21.37 6.82
CA ASP A 327 -12.90 21.32 8.13
C ASP A 327 -11.62 20.47 8.13
N ALA A 328 -11.13 20.05 6.96
CA ALA A 328 -9.88 19.31 6.85
C ALA A 328 -8.72 20.08 7.50
N ALA A 329 -7.98 19.40 8.37
CA ALA A 329 -6.71 19.88 8.90
C ALA A 329 -5.55 19.52 7.95
N ALA A 330 -4.35 20.03 8.25
CA ALA A 330 -3.17 19.74 7.45
C ALA A 330 -2.89 18.23 7.29
N GLY A 331 -3.24 17.41 8.28
CA GLY A 331 -3.03 15.96 8.23
C GLY A 331 -3.79 15.25 7.10
N VAL A 332 -5.08 15.53 6.93
CA VAL A 332 -5.88 14.94 5.83
C VAL A 332 -5.37 15.43 4.47
N ALA A 333 -5.13 16.75 4.31
CA ALA A 333 -4.60 17.29 3.06
C ALA A 333 -3.22 16.70 2.69
N THR A 334 -2.35 16.50 3.69
CA THR A 334 -1.00 15.93 3.49
C THR A 334 -1.06 14.44 3.16
N HIS A 335 -1.93 13.68 3.83
CA HIS A 335 -2.16 12.26 3.57
C HIS A 335 -2.62 12.01 2.13
N GLU A 336 -3.68 12.71 1.71
CA GLU A 336 -4.24 12.58 0.37
C GLU A 336 -3.23 12.96 -0.72
N TYR A 337 -2.44 14.00 -0.47
CA TYR A 337 -1.34 14.36 -1.37
C TYR A 337 -0.22 13.31 -1.40
N GLY A 338 -0.03 12.54 -0.31
CA GLY A 338 0.91 11.42 -0.28
C GLY A 338 0.58 10.37 -1.34
N HIS A 339 -0.72 10.09 -1.53
CA HIS A 339 -1.19 9.24 -2.63
C HIS A 339 -0.93 9.84 -4.00
N ASP A 340 -1.00 11.16 -4.14
CA ASP A 340 -0.63 11.83 -5.39
C ASP A 340 0.86 11.63 -5.73
N LEU A 341 1.73 11.52 -4.72
CA LEU A 341 3.13 11.15 -4.90
C LEU A 341 3.35 9.63 -5.10
N GLY A 342 2.29 8.83 -5.04
CA GLY A 342 2.32 7.38 -5.26
C GLY A 342 2.55 6.54 -4.00
N LEU A 343 2.43 7.12 -2.81
CA LEU A 343 2.46 6.34 -1.57
C LEU A 343 1.17 5.52 -1.40
N PRO A 344 1.28 4.24 -0.97
CA PRO A 344 0.14 3.44 -0.61
C PRO A 344 -0.39 3.81 0.78
N ASP A 345 -1.61 3.37 1.04
CA ASP A 345 -2.13 3.23 2.39
C ASP A 345 -1.30 2.20 3.17
N GLU A 346 -0.85 2.57 4.37
CA GLU A 346 -0.10 1.67 5.25
C GLU A 346 -0.99 0.97 6.27
N TYR A 347 -2.30 1.27 6.30
CA TYR A 347 -3.25 0.65 7.23
C TYR A 347 -3.92 -0.63 6.69
N ASP A 348 -4.66 -1.36 7.54
CA ASP A 348 -5.53 -2.46 7.08
C ASP A 348 -6.67 -1.91 6.20
N THR A 349 -6.43 -1.83 4.90
CA THR A 349 -7.35 -1.26 3.91
C THR A 349 -8.69 -1.98 3.78
N GLN A 350 -8.87 -3.14 4.41
CA GLN A 350 -10.15 -3.86 4.40
C GLN A 350 -10.78 -3.99 5.80
N TYR A 351 -10.19 -3.38 6.84
CA TYR A 351 -10.59 -3.55 8.25
C TYR A 351 -10.86 -5.02 8.60
N THR A 352 -9.99 -5.90 8.13
CA THR A 352 -10.14 -7.34 8.30
C THR A 352 -9.97 -7.75 9.77
N GLY A 353 -9.19 -6.96 10.54
CA GLY A 353 -8.83 -7.29 11.92
C GLY A 353 -8.93 -6.13 12.92
N ALA A 354 -8.09 -6.20 13.95
CA ALA A 354 -7.99 -5.24 15.05
C ALA A 354 -7.25 -3.94 14.67
N GLY A 355 -6.77 -3.84 13.43
CA GLY A 355 -5.88 -2.79 12.93
C GLY A 355 -4.47 -3.34 12.71
N GLU A 356 -3.69 -2.64 11.91
CA GLU A 356 -2.33 -2.99 11.57
C GLU A 356 -1.30 -2.38 12.54
N PRO A 357 -0.11 -2.99 12.69
CA PRO A 357 0.97 -2.43 13.49
C PRO A 357 1.69 -1.29 12.74
N VAL A 358 0.97 -0.23 12.39
CA VAL A 358 1.51 1.03 11.85
C VAL A 358 0.90 2.20 12.61
N SER A 359 -0.43 2.40 12.52
CA SER A 359 -1.17 3.40 13.29
C SER A 359 -0.52 4.81 13.21
N TYR A 360 -0.45 5.53 14.34
CA TYR A 360 0.07 6.91 14.40
C TYR A 360 1.57 7.04 14.10
N TRP A 361 2.32 5.94 13.97
CA TRP A 361 3.75 6.01 13.60
C TRP A 361 3.97 6.55 12.18
N SER A 362 2.95 6.52 11.32
CA SER A 362 3.03 7.04 9.96
C SER A 362 1.81 7.85 9.58
N ILE A 363 2.01 8.96 8.89
CA ILE A 363 0.93 9.74 8.29
C ILE A 363 0.13 8.93 7.26
N MET A 364 0.71 7.90 6.62
CA MET A 364 0.00 7.02 5.67
C MET A 364 -0.86 5.94 6.36
N SER A 365 -1.00 6.03 7.68
CA SER A 365 -2.03 5.33 8.48
C SER A 365 -2.71 6.38 9.39
N SER A 366 -2.90 6.13 10.68
CA SER A 366 -3.60 7.02 11.61
C SER A 366 -2.84 8.31 11.95
N GLY A 367 -1.56 8.43 11.54
CA GLY A 367 -0.73 9.60 11.81
C GLY A 367 -1.30 10.91 11.25
N SER A 368 -2.16 10.84 10.24
CA SER A 368 -2.90 11.97 9.68
C SER A 368 -3.87 12.63 10.67
N TRP A 369 -4.24 11.94 11.76
CA TRP A 369 -5.17 12.42 12.79
C TRP A 369 -4.50 12.85 14.10
N ALA A 370 -3.17 12.83 14.18
CA ALA A 370 -2.46 13.28 15.38
C ALA A 370 -2.66 14.79 15.66
N GLY A 371 -2.57 15.16 16.94
CA GLY A 371 -2.63 16.54 17.40
C GLY A 371 -3.64 16.79 18.51
N THR A 372 -3.36 17.82 19.31
CA THR A 372 -4.24 18.28 20.39
C THR A 372 -5.65 18.61 19.89
N ILE A 373 -5.72 19.15 18.68
CA ILE A 373 -6.89 19.09 17.81
C ILE A 373 -6.59 18.04 16.73
N PRO A 374 -7.41 16.98 16.59
CA PRO A 374 -7.13 15.89 15.67
C PRO A 374 -6.82 16.38 14.25
N GLY A 375 -5.71 15.89 13.70
CA GLY A 375 -5.23 16.16 12.34
C GLY A 375 -4.43 17.46 12.17
N THR A 376 -4.26 18.25 13.23
CA THR A 376 -3.50 19.51 13.15
C THR A 376 -2.00 19.34 13.39
N GLU A 377 -1.56 18.18 13.87
CA GLU A 377 -0.16 17.86 14.12
C GLU A 377 0.18 16.48 13.52
N PRO A 378 0.03 16.30 12.20
CA PRO A 378 0.26 15.00 11.57
C PRO A 378 1.69 14.53 11.77
N THR A 379 1.85 13.23 12.04
CA THR A 379 3.18 12.63 12.29
C THR A 379 4.00 12.52 11.00
N GLY A 380 5.28 12.13 11.12
CA GLY A 380 6.13 11.93 9.95
C GLY A 380 5.71 10.72 9.09
N PHE A 381 6.23 10.68 7.87
CA PHE A 381 6.17 9.47 7.04
C PHE A 381 6.94 8.31 7.69
N SER A 382 6.48 7.08 7.48
CA SER A 382 7.26 5.88 7.80
C SER A 382 8.63 5.91 7.10
N ALA A 383 9.60 5.17 7.63
CA ALA A 383 10.89 5.01 6.97
C ALA A 383 10.74 4.41 5.55
N TRP A 384 9.76 3.54 5.34
CA TRP A 384 9.46 2.95 4.02
C TRP A 384 8.92 4.00 3.05
N SER A 385 7.97 4.83 3.48
CA SER A 385 7.42 5.92 2.67
C SER A 385 8.52 6.92 2.27
N LYS A 386 9.43 7.24 3.19
CA LYS A 386 10.60 8.09 2.88
C LYS A 386 11.59 7.42 1.92
N GLU A 387 11.81 6.11 2.04
CA GLU A 387 12.64 5.34 1.10
C GLU A 387 12.02 5.35 -0.32
N PHE A 388 10.71 5.15 -0.41
CA PHE A 388 9.96 5.23 -1.66
C PHE A 388 10.10 6.61 -2.30
N LEU A 389 9.82 7.68 -1.55
CA LEU A 389 9.92 9.07 -2.06
C LEU A 389 11.35 9.46 -2.45
N GLN A 390 12.36 9.02 -1.69
CA GLN A 390 13.76 9.21 -2.05
C GLN A 390 14.10 8.53 -3.39
N ASN A 391 13.53 7.35 -3.64
CA ASN A 391 13.75 6.59 -4.86
C ASN A 391 12.99 7.14 -6.07
N SER A 392 11.77 7.63 -5.87
CA SER A 392 10.92 8.16 -6.95
C SER A 392 11.24 9.61 -7.29
N LEU A 393 11.47 10.46 -6.29
CA LEU A 393 11.63 11.91 -6.44
C LEU A 393 13.08 12.39 -6.29
N GLY A 394 14.01 11.57 -5.78
CA GLY A 394 15.35 12.03 -5.43
C GLY A 394 15.32 13.01 -4.26
N GLY A 395 16.30 13.91 -4.17
CA GLY A 395 16.34 14.91 -3.09
C GLY A 395 16.86 14.36 -1.75
N ASN A 396 16.22 14.73 -0.65
CA ASN A 396 16.69 14.54 0.73
C ASN A 396 15.57 14.00 1.65
N TRP A 397 14.79 13.02 1.18
CA TRP A 397 13.72 12.39 1.98
C TRP A 397 14.25 11.33 2.95
N LEU A 398 15.28 10.60 2.54
CA LEU A 398 15.90 9.58 3.38
C LEU A 398 17.39 9.42 3.07
N HIS A 399 18.22 9.53 4.09
CA HIS A 399 19.63 9.21 4.03
C HIS A 399 19.98 8.16 5.07
N GLY A 400 20.87 7.24 4.71
CA GLY A 400 21.19 6.14 5.60
C GLY A 400 22.25 5.22 5.06
N ALA A 401 22.36 4.08 5.72
CA ALA A 401 23.22 2.98 5.31
C ALA A 401 22.37 1.72 5.09
N THR A 402 22.80 0.91 4.13
CA THR A 402 22.31 -0.46 3.94
C THR A 402 23.38 -1.45 4.40
N VAL A 403 22.98 -2.45 5.18
CA VAL A 403 23.81 -3.60 5.55
C VAL A 403 23.07 -4.89 5.25
N HIS A 404 23.76 -5.91 4.75
CA HIS A 404 23.20 -7.25 4.66
C HIS A 404 23.48 -8.00 5.96
N SER A 405 22.49 -8.74 6.48
CA SER A 405 22.62 -9.39 7.79
C SER A 405 23.76 -10.43 7.85
N ASP A 406 24.10 -11.07 6.73
CA ASP A 406 25.23 -12.02 6.66
C ASP A 406 26.61 -11.34 6.66
N ASP A 407 26.66 -10.05 6.35
CA ASP A 407 27.90 -9.26 6.35
C ASP A 407 28.15 -8.56 7.70
N ILE A 408 27.31 -8.82 8.71
CA ILE A 408 27.50 -8.28 10.05
C ILE A 408 28.69 -8.99 10.71
N PRO A 409 29.78 -8.27 11.05
CA PRO A 409 30.95 -8.90 11.66
C PRO A 409 30.63 -9.32 13.11
N ALA A 410 31.43 -10.24 13.66
CA ALA A 410 31.25 -10.72 15.04
C ALA A 410 31.26 -9.62 16.12
N GLY A 411 31.87 -8.45 15.84
CA GLY A 411 31.86 -7.28 16.73
C GLY A 411 30.67 -6.33 16.54
N GLY A 412 29.81 -6.58 15.55
CA GLY A 412 28.68 -5.74 15.16
C GLY A 412 29.07 -4.41 14.52
N TYR A 413 28.05 -3.65 14.14
CA TYR A 413 28.13 -2.26 13.71
C TYR A 413 27.56 -1.34 14.79
N GLU A 414 28.27 -0.27 15.12
CA GLU A 414 27.67 0.85 15.82
C GLU A 414 27.26 1.91 14.80
N ALA A 415 26.06 2.48 14.97
CA ALA A 415 25.56 3.54 14.12
C ALA A 415 24.83 4.61 14.93
N LEU A 416 24.81 5.82 14.36
CA LEU A 416 24.06 6.96 14.86
C LEU A 416 22.86 7.19 13.94
N LEU A 417 21.70 7.37 14.57
CA LEU A 417 20.44 7.73 13.92
C LEU A 417 20.03 9.11 14.42
N ASP A 418 19.89 10.07 13.52
CA ASP A 418 19.24 11.35 13.83
C ASP A 418 17.72 11.14 13.94
N GLN A 419 17.02 12.01 14.66
CA GLN A 419 15.56 11.95 14.77
C GLN A 419 14.90 12.05 13.39
N ALA A 420 13.92 11.19 13.13
CA ALA A 420 13.32 11.03 11.79
C ALA A 420 12.57 12.27 11.27
N ALA A 421 12.20 13.20 12.15
CA ALA A 421 11.51 14.45 11.83
C ALA A 421 12.45 15.57 11.34
N SER A 422 13.76 15.34 11.23
CA SER A 422 14.73 16.37 10.88
C SER A 422 15.88 15.78 10.06
N LYS A 423 16.60 16.63 9.29
CA LYS A 423 17.77 16.21 8.50
C LYS A 423 19.07 16.71 9.08
N GLY A 424 20.00 15.78 9.29
CA GLY A 424 21.27 16.03 9.95
C GLY A 424 22.39 15.18 9.39
N THR A 425 23.54 15.27 10.04
CA THR A 425 24.78 14.66 9.54
C THR A 425 24.92 13.15 9.80
N ASN A 426 24.02 12.53 10.59
CA ASN A 426 24.02 11.08 10.80
C ASN A 426 23.01 10.40 9.86
N ASN A 427 22.68 9.14 10.09
CA ASN A 427 21.70 8.43 9.28
C ASN A 427 20.27 8.81 9.73
N ASP A 428 19.35 8.98 8.81
CA ASP A 428 17.91 9.06 9.11
C ASP A 428 17.36 7.67 9.46
N ALA A 429 17.76 6.67 8.68
CA ALA A 429 17.41 5.27 8.92
C ALA A 429 18.57 4.32 8.52
N ILE A 430 18.51 3.09 9.00
CA ILE A 430 19.39 2.01 8.53
C ILE A 430 18.54 0.87 7.99
N ARG A 431 18.87 0.44 6.78
CA ARG A 431 18.25 -0.71 6.13
C ARG A 431 19.09 -1.95 6.38
N ILE A 432 18.44 -3.02 6.83
CA ILE A 432 19.09 -4.30 7.10
C ILE A 432 18.46 -5.35 6.19
N ASP A 433 19.13 -5.63 5.08
CA ASP A 433 18.70 -6.66 4.14
C ASP A 433 18.88 -8.05 4.76
N LEU A 434 17.87 -8.89 4.57
CA LEU A 434 17.85 -10.26 5.05
C LEU A 434 17.97 -11.23 3.87
N PRO A 435 18.40 -12.49 4.10
CA PRO A 435 18.29 -13.53 3.09
C PRO A 435 16.85 -13.62 2.59
N LEU A 436 16.63 -13.91 1.30
CA LEU A 436 15.27 -13.96 0.75
C LEU A 436 14.35 -14.87 1.57
N LYS A 437 13.17 -14.37 1.91
CA LYS A 437 12.15 -15.11 2.65
C LYS A 437 11.59 -16.21 1.74
N GLU A 438 11.85 -17.45 2.12
CA GLU A 438 11.31 -18.63 1.44
C GLU A 438 9.85 -18.87 1.83
N VAL A 439 8.98 -19.06 0.84
CA VAL A 439 7.59 -19.48 1.02
C VAL A 439 7.33 -20.73 0.19
N VAL A 440 6.83 -21.79 0.84
CA VAL A 440 6.45 -23.03 0.15
C VAL A 440 5.05 -22.85 -0.44
N ILE A 441 4.93 -22.95 -1.76
CA ILE A 441 3.67 -22.83 -2.49
C ILE A 441 3.09 -24.22 -2.76
N ALA A 442 3.85 -25.06 -3.46
CA ALA A 442 3.43 -26.39 -3.88
C ALA A 442 4.62 -27.35 -3.82
N GLN A 443 4.75 -28.10 -2.73
CA GLN A 443 5.82 -29.09 -2.61
C GLN A 443 5.71 -30.14 -3.74
N PRO A 444 6.74 -30.35 -4.59
CA PRO A 444 6.70 -31.30 -5.70
C PRO A 444 6.25 -32.71 -5.27
N THR A 445 5.49 -33.40 -6.12
CA THR A 445 4.93 -34.72 -5.79
C THR A 445 5.94 -35.83 -5.92
N SER A 446 6.95 -35.64 -6.77
CA SER A 446 8.16 -36.44 -6.80
C SER A 446 9.39 -35.55 -6.92
N GLY A 447 10.55 -36.08 -6.53
CA GLY A 447 11.81 -35.34 -6.67
C GLY A 447 11.91 -34.01 -5.93
N GLU A 448 12.63 -33.07 -6.52
CA GLU A 448 12.90 -31.72 -5.98
C GLU A 448 12.24 -30.60 -6.79
N PHE A 449 11.75 -30.87 -8.02
CA PHE A 449 11.24 -29.85 -8.93
C PHE A 449 9.94 -30.24 -9.62
N ALA A 450 9.17 -29.24 -10.04
CA ALA A 450 8.01 -29.37 -10.90
C ALA A 450 8.04 -28.28 -12.00
N TYR A 451 7.25 -28.43 -13.06
CA TYR A 451 7.05 -27.39 -14.05
C TYR A 451 6.08 -26.33 -13.52
N TYR A 452 6.48 -25.07 -13.59
CA TYR A 452 5.73 -23.92 -13.07
C TYR A 452 5.37 -22.95 -14.18
N SER A 453 4.10 -22.55 -14.23
CA SER A 453 3.56 -21.64 -15.24
C SER A 453 4.04 -20.21 -15.12
N GLY A 454 4.60 -19.80 -13.98
CA GLY A 454 4.71 -18.39 -13.62
C GLY A 454 3.42 -17.85 -13.00
N SER A 455 3.51 -16.65 -12.42
CA SER A 455 2.42 -15.90 -11.80
C SER A 455 2.58 -14.43 -12.18
N GLY A 456 1.48 -13.79 -12.55
CA GLY A 456 1.46 -12.40 -13.01
C GLY A 456 0.31 -12.12 -13.97
N ASN A 457 0.13 -10.84 -14.30
CA ASN A 457 -0.92 -10.36 -15.19
C ASN A 457 -0.45 -10.37 -16.66
N ASN A 458 -1.39 -10.57 -17.58
CA ASN A 458 -1.21 -10.59 -19.04
C ASN A 458 -0.17 -11.63 -19.50
N LEU A 459 -0.13 -12.80 -18.87
CA LEU A 459 0.76 -13.89 -19.25
C LEU A 459 0.20 -14.70 -20.42
N GLU A 460 1.10 -15.14 -21.30
CA GLU A 460 0.84 -16.12 -22.36
C GLU A 460 1.99 -17.15 -22.35
N ASN A 461 2.06 -17.96 -21.29
CA ASN A 461 3.18 -18.88 -21.08
C ASN A 461 2.83 -20.28 -21.60
N ALA A 462 3.80 -20.97 -22.18
CA ALA A 462 3.65 -22.31 -22.72
C ALA A 462 4.82 -23.24 -22.36
N MET A 463 4.56 -24.53 -22.35
CA MET A 463 5.58 -25.56 -22.50
C MET A 463 5.09 -26.66 -23.41
N TYR A 464 5.96 -27.25 -24.23
CA TYR A 464 5.53 -28.24 -25.21
C TYR A 464 6.59 -29.30 -25.49
N ALA A 465 6.14 -30.52 -25.83
CA ALA A 465 7.00 -31.64 -26.18
C ALA A 465 6.47 -32.38 -27.42
N PRO A 466 7.35 -32.85 -28.32
CA PRO A 466 6.95 -33.73 -29.42
C PRO A 466 6.62 -35.13 -28.88
N VAL A 467 5.53 -35.71 -29.38
CA VAL A 467 5.08 -37.05 -28.99
C VAL A 467 4.78 -37.87 -30.24
N ASN A 468 5.34 -39.08 -30.30
CA ASN A 468 5.10 -40.00 -31.41
C ASN A 468 4.07 -41.05 -31.02
N LEU A 469 2.87 -40.95 -31.58
CA LEU A 469 1.77 -41.91 -31.41
C LEU A 469 1.61 -42.82 -32.64
N THR A 470 2.60 -42.85 -33.54
CA THR A 470 2.55 -43.69 -34.74
C THR A 470 2.42 -45.16 -34.36
N GLY A 471 1.40 -45.82 -34.88
CA GLY A 471 1.12 -47.23 -34.61
C GLY A 471 0.33 -47.50 -33.32
N ALA A 472 0.00 -46.46 -32.55
CA ALA A 472 -0.88 -46.57 -31.38
C ALA A 472 -2.36 -46.59 -31.79
N SER A 473 -3.21 -47.17 -30.95
CA SER A 473 -4.68 -47.16 -31.08
C SER A 473 -5.38 -46.31 -30.02
N GLU A 474 -4.77 -46.16 -28.85
CA GLU A 474 -5.23 -45.30 -27.76
C GLU A 474 -4.04 -44.51 -27.19
N ALA A 475 -4.30 -43.32 -26.67
CA ALA A 475 -3.29 -42.51 -26.00
C ALA A 475 -3.90 -41.66 -24.88
N LYS A 476 -3.18 -41.49 -23.77
CA LYS A 476 -3.63 -40.72 -22.60
C LYS A 476 -2.48 -39.91 -22.02
N LEU A 477 -2.76 -38.65 -21.70
CA LEU A 477 -1.90 -37.79 -20.88
C LEU A 477 -2.40 -37.84 -19.43
N THR A 478 -1.48 -38.06 -18.50
CA THR A 478 -1.72 -37.94 -17.05
C THR A 478 -0.62 -37.11 -16.40
N PHE A 479 -0.96 -36.31 -15.41
CA PHE A 479 0.01 -35.54 -14.61
C PHE A 479 -0.59 -35.17 -13.26
N LYS A 480 0.25 -34.75 -12.31
CA LYS A 480 -0.17 -34.08 -11.09
C LYS A 480 -0.31 -32.59 -11.37
N ALA A 481 -1.44 -32.01 -10.99
CA ALA A 481 -1.72 -30.58 -11.14
C ALA A 481 -1.91 -29.93 -9.78
N TRP A 482 -1.28 -28.80 -9.55
CA TRP A 482 -1.60 -27.89 -8.45
C TRP A 482 -2.01 -26.56 -9.04
N LEU A 483 -3.16 -26.03 -8.63
CA LEU A 483 -3.76 -24.83 -9.18
C LEU A 483 -4.10 -23.87 -8.05
N ASP A 484 -3.65 -22.63 -8.20
CA ASP A 484 -4.23 -21.47 -7.55
C ASP A 484 -4.18 -20.32 -8.54
N ILE A 485 -5.21 -20.21 -9.37
CA ILE A 485 -5.35 -19.22 -10.44
C ILE A 485 -6.73 -18.55 -10.35
N GLU A 486 -6.86 -17.30 -10.83
CA GLU A 486 -8.10 -16.54 -10.65
C GLU A 486 -9.29 -17.27 -11.29
N GLN A 487 -10.29 -17.62 -10.49
CA GLN A 487 -11.39 -18.46 -10.94
C GLN A 487 -12.21 -17.77 -12.03
N ASP A 488 -12.38 -18.46 -13.15
CA ASP A 488 -13.15 -18.03 -14.32
C ASP A 488 -12.58 -16.82 -15.10
N TRP A 489 -11.41 -16.33 -14.68
CA TRP A 489 -10.67 -15.27 -15.37
C TRP A 489 -9.38 -15.79 -16.00
N ASP A 490 -8.56 -16.48 -15.20
CA ASP A 490 -7.32 -17.11 -15.63
C ASP A 490 -7.55 -18.59 -15.98
N TYR A 491 -6.83 -19.08 -16.99
CA TYR A 491 -6.97 -20.46 -17.44
C TYR A 491 -5.64 -21.11 -17.82
N GLY A 492 -5.48 -22.35 -17.35
CA GLY A 492 -4.52 -23.30 -17.91
C GLY A 492 -5.21 -24.22 -18.92
N TYR A 493 -4.44 -24.73 -19.89
CA TYR A 493 -4.94 -25.56 -20.97
C TYR A 493 -3.97 -26.69 -21.31
N VAL A 494 -4.53 -27.83 -21.74
CA VAL A 494 -3.81 -28.83 -22.53
C VAL A 494 -4.21 -28.66 -23.99
N MET A 495 -3.23 -28.48 -24.85
CA MET A 495 -3.38 -28.34 -26.30
C MET A 495 -2.60 -29.42 -27.04
N VAL A 496 -3.11 -29.83 -28.19
CA VAL A 496 -2.42 -30.68 -29.15
C VAL A 496 -2.28 -29.92 -30.46
N PHE A 497 -1.06 -29.88 -31.01
CA PHE A 497 -0.84 -29.59 -32.42
C PHE A 497 -0.67 -30.90 -33.16
N ASP A 498 -1.56 -31.17 -34.10
CA ASP A 498 -1.52 -32.40 -34.88
C ASP A 498 -0.39 -32.37 -35.94
N GLN A 499 -0.30 -33.41 -36.78
CA GLN A 499 0.75 -33.51 -37.80
C GLN A 499 0.71 -32.39 -38.86
N ASN A 500 -0.43 -31.69 -39.00
CA ASN A 500 -0.60 -30.53 -39.89
C ASN A 500 -0.37 -29.21 -39.16
N PHE A 501 -0.03 -29.24 -37.87
CA PHE A 501 0.01 -28.11 -36.96
C PHE A 501 -1.34 -27.42 -36.76
N ASP A 502 -2.45 -28.14 -36.94
CA ASP A 502 -3.75 -27.66 -36.51
C ASP A 502 -3.84 -27.74 -34.98
N GLN A 503 -4.35 -26.68 -34.35
CA GLN A 503 -4.46 -26.56 -32.90
C GLN A 503 -5.77 -27.18 -32.40
N HIS A 504 -5.68 -28.02 -31.36
CA HIS A 504 -6.82 -28.66 -30.71
C HIS A 504 -6.74 -28.48 -29.19
N LEU A 505 -7.78 -27.90 -28.59
CA LEU A 505 -7.94 -27.81 -27.13
C LEU A 505 -8.50 -29.13 -26.60
N ILE A 506 -7.83 -29.72 -25.60
CA ILE A 506 -8.20 -31.02 -25.05
C ILE A 506 -8.84 -30.83 -23.69
N SER A 507 -10.06 -31.34 -23.53
CA SER A 507 -10.74 -31.36 -22.23
C SER A 507 -10.36 -32.61 -21.44
N GLY A 508 -10.05 -32.42 -20.17
CA GLY A 508 -9.75 -33.48 -19.21
C GLY A 508 -10.70 -33.47 -18.02
N ASN A 509 -10.39 -34.27 -17.01
CA ASN A 509 -11.17 -34.38 -15.77
C ASN A 509 -11.16 -33.09 -14.91
N ILE A 510 -10.12 -32.25 -15.04
CA ILE A 510 -10.00 -30.96 -14.33
C ILE A 510 -10.48 -29.76 -15.16
N SER A 511 -10.86 -29.97 -16.42
CA SER A 511 -11.31 -28.91 -17.30
C SER A 511 -12.72 -28.43 -16.96
N SER A 512 -12.98 -27.15 -17.21
CA SER A 512 -14.28 -26.50 -17.14
C SER A 512 -14.61 -25.80 -18.46
N ASN A 513 -15.90 -25.80 -18.81
CA ASN A 513 -16.43 -24.97 -19.89
C ASN A 513 -17.15 -23.72 -19.37
N THR A 514 -17.03 -23.43 -18.06
CA THR A 514 -17.49 -22.15 -17.51
C THR A 514 -16.76 -21.01 -18.20
N ASN A 515 -17.54 -20.02 -18.64
CA ASN A 515 -17.00 -18.84 -19.31
C ASN A 515 -17.87 -17.60 -19.03
N PRO A 516 -18.11 -17.25 -17.75
CA PRO A 516 -18.97 -16.12 -17.40
C PRO A 516 -18.45 -14.77 -17.95
N TYR A 517 -17.13 -14.65 -18.17
CA TYR A 517 -16.47 -13.41 -18.58
C TYR A 517 -15.93 -13.43 -20.02
N GLY A 518 -16.15 -14.51 -20.78
CA GLY A 518 -15.74 -14.62 -22.18
C GLY A 518 -14.25 -14.90 -22.41
N GLN A 519 -13.50 -15.28 -21.38
CA GLN A 519 -12.05 -15.53 -21.40
C GLN A 519 -11.67 -17.01 -21.60
N ASN A 520 -12.58 -17.97 -21.39
CA ASN A 520 -12.29 -19.37 -21.64
C ASN A 520 -12.32 -19.71 -23.15
N PHE A 521 -11.19 -20.18 -23.70
CA PHE A 521 -11.11 -20.64 -25.10
C PHE A 521 -11.75 -22.02 -25.35
N GLY A 522 -12.16 -22.71 -24.28
CA GLY A 522 -12.74 -24.06 -24.29
C GLY A 522 -11.78 -25.10 -23.70
N GLY A 523 -12.28 -25.98 -22.83
CA GLY A 523 -11.47 -27.05 -22.22
C GLY A 523 -10.42 -26.59 -21.21
N GLY A 524 -10.41 -25.32 -20.81
CA GLY A 524 -9.47 -24.79 -19.81
C GLY A 524 -9.78 -25.25 -18.38
N PHE A 525 -8.78 -25.25 -17.52
CA PHE A 525 -8.91 -25.45 -16.08
C PHE A 525 -8.57 -24.15 -15.33
N THR A 526 -9.29 -23.87 -14.26
CA THR A 526 -9.25 -22.59 -13.51
C THR A 526 -9.57 -22.81 -12.02
N GLY A 527 -9.26 -21.83 -11.18
CA GLY A 527 -9.54 -21.84 -9.74
C GLY A 527 -8.45 -22.48 -8.88
N ASN A 528 -8.85 -22.90 -7.67
CA ASN A 528 -7.95 -23.46 -6.66
C ASN A 528 -8.21 -24.97 -6.45
N SER A 529 -7.17 -25.81 -6.61
CA SER A 529 -7.27 -27.26 -6.48
C SER A 529 -7.16 -27.79 -5.04
N ASN A 530 -6.87 -26.92 -4.06
CA ASN A 530 -6.63 -27.25 -2.66
C ASN A 530 -5.54 -28.32 -2.44
N GLY A 531 -4.46 -28.23 -3.23
CA GLY A 531 -3.37 -29.22 -3.24
C GLY A 531 -3.24 -29.92 -4.59
N TRP A 532 -2.35 -30.91 -4.65
CA TRP A 532 -2.11 -31.68 -5.88
C TRP A 532 -3.26 -32.63 -6.19
N VAL A 533 -3.76 -32.55 -7.43
CA VAL A 533 -4.81 -33.42 -7.97
C VAL A 533 -4.30 -34.21 -9.18
N ASP A 534 -4.91 -35.37 -9.42
CA ASP A 534 -4.64 -36.15 -10.63
C ASP A 534 -5.38 -35.57 -11.82
N ALA A 535 -4.63 -35.24 -12.87
CA ALA A 535 -5.15 -34.72 -14.13
C ALA A 535 -5.03 -35.77 -15.23
N GLU A 536 -6.12 -36.01 -15.96
CA GLU A 536 -6.21 -37.00 -17.03
C GLU A 536 -6.89 -36.41 -18.28
N PHE A 537 -6.25 -36.58 -19.44
CA PHE A 537 -6.70 -36.07 -20.73
C PHE A 537 -6.57 -37.17 -21.80
N ASP A 538 -7.65 -37.43 -22.54
CA ASP A 538 -7.68 -38.42 -23.62
C ASP A 538 -7.07 -37.82 -24.90
N LEU A 539 -6.06 -38.50 -25.45
CA LEU A 539 -5.37 -38.12 -26.68
C LEU A 539 -5.65 -39.09 -27.84
N SER A 540 -6.56 -40.06 -27.65
CA SER A 540 -6.81 -41.15 -28.59
C SER A 540 -7.29 -40.67 -29.97
N ALA A 541 -7.87 -39.47 -30.07
CA ALA A 541 -8.22 -38.83 -31.34
C ALA A 541 -7.01 -38.58 -32.27
N PHE A 542 -5.80 -38.54 -31.70
CA PHE A 542 -4.54 -38.31 -32.41
C PHE A 542 -3.68 -39.57 -32.55
N ALA A 543 -4.23 -40.74 -32.18
CA ALA A 543 -3.55 -42.01 -32.36
C ALA A 543 -3.13 -42.23 -33.82
N GLY A 544 -1.92 -42.74 -34.04
CA GLY A 544 -1.33 -42.92 -35.36
C GLY A 544 -0.59 -41.70 -35.92
N GLN A 545 -0.54 -40.58 -35.20
CA GLN A 545 0.11 -39.34 -35.65
C GLN A 545 1.39 -39.02 -34.88
N GLN A 546 2.20 -38.12 -35.42
CA GLN A 546 3.21 -37.39 -34.67
C GLN A 546 2.64 -36.01 -34.31
N ILE A 547 2.63 -35.69 -33.02
CA ILE A 547 1.97 -34.49 -32.47
C ILE A 547 2.92 -33.69 -31.58
N TYR A 548 2.52 -32.48 -31.21
CA TYR A 548 3.05 -31.78 -30.05
C TYR A 548 1.97 -31.67 -28.98
N VAL A 549 2.31 -32.02 -27.75
CA VAL A 549 1.47 -31.74 -26.58
C VAL A 549 2.00 -30.48 -25.94
N MET A 550 1.11 -29.53 -25.65
CA MET A 550 1.43 -28.23 -25.06
C MET A 550 0.57 -27.98 -23.82
N PHE A 551 1.20 -27.49 -22.78
CA PHE A 551 0.53 -26.81 -21.66
C PHE A 551 0.59 -25.31 -21.94
N TYR A 552 -0.53 -24.62 -21.81
CA TYR A 552 -0.64 -23.19 -22.06
C TYR A 552 -1.33 -22.51 -20.89
N TYR A 553 -0.75 -21.43 -20.37
CA TYR A 553 -1.28 -20.66 -19.26
C TYR A 553 -1.50 -19.22 -19.71
N TRP A 554 -2.72 -18.74 -19.53
CA TRP A 554 -3.17 -17.42 -19.93
C TRP A 554 -3.78 -16.69 -18.73
N THR A 555 -3.37 -15.44 -18.52
CA THR A 555 -3.90 -14.60 -17.45
C THR A 555 -4.43 -13.26 -17.95
N ASP A 556 -5.36 -12.71 -17.20
CA ASP A 556 -5.94 -11.40 -17.45
C ASP A 556 -5.06 -10.25 -16.90
N GLY A 557 -5.56 -9.01 -16.96
CA GLY A 557 -4.79 -7.82 -16.61
C GLY A 557 -4.69 -7.48 -15.11
N TYR A 558 -5.33 -8.24 -14.21
CA TYR A 558 -5.67 -7.72 -12.88
C TYR A 558 -5.15 -8.56 -11.70
N VAL A 559 -5.72 -9.73 -11.43
CA VAL A 559 -5.40 -10.50 -10.22
C VAL A 559 -4.42 -11.61 -10.57
N ALA A 560 -3.27 -11.61 -9.90
CA ALA A 560 -2.28 -12.66 -10.03
C ALA A 560 -2.27 -13.56 -8.78
N ASN A 561 -2.77 -14.79 -8.94
CA ASN A 561 -2.62 -15.84 -7.92
C ASN A 561 -1.31 -16.64 -8.14
N PRO A 562 -0.91 -17.55 -7.22
CA PRO A 562 0.37 -18.26 -7.29
C PRO A 562 0.62 -19.10 -8.55
N GLY A 563 -0.38 -19.36 -9.39
CA GLY A 563 -0.20 -19.99 -10.71
C GLY A 563 -0.53 -21.48 -10.74
N PHE A 564 0.04 -22.17 -11.73
CA PHE A 564 -0.15 -23.57 -12.02
C PHE A 564 1.19 -24.34 -11.97
N TYR A 565 1.19 -25.47 -11.28
CA TYR A 565 2.28 -26.43 -11.32
C TYR A 565 1.83 -27.76 -11.94
N ALA A 566 2.69 -28.32 -12.79
CA ALA A 566 2.56 -29.66 -13.36
C ALA A 566 3.76 -30.51 -12.96
N ASP A 567 3.49 -31.71 -12.46
CA ASP A 567 4.51 -32.68 -12.06
C ASP A 567 4.11 -34.09 -12.50
N ASP A 568 5.06 -35.03 -12.51
CA ASP A 568 4.85 -36.43 -12.88
C ASP A 568 4.09 -36.59 -14.21
N ILE A 569 4.50 -35.85 -15.24
CA ILE A 569 3.84 -35.83 -16.55
C ILE A 569 4.16 -37.14 -17.29
N VAL A 570 3.13 -37.90 -17.62
CA VAL A 570 3.24 -39.17 -18.34
C VAL A 570 2.25 -39.20 -19.51
N ILE A 571 2.73 -39.57 -20.68
CA ILE A 571 1.89 -39.89 -21.82
C ILE A 571 2.05 -41.37 -22.11
N THR A 572 0.92 -42.10 -22.13
CA THR A 572 0.88 -43.51 -22.50
C THR A 572 0.23 -43.70 -23.87
N ALA A 573 0.71 -44.68 -24.62
CA ALA A 573 0.15 -45.13 -25.88
C ALA A 573 0.01 -46.67 -25.85
N ASP A 574 -1.21 -47.17 -26.03
CA ASP A 574 -1.57 -48.59 -25.83
C ASP A 574 -0.99 -49.17 -24.52
N GLY A 575 -1.05 -48.39 -23.42
CA GLY A 575 -0.56 -48.75 -22.10
C GLY A 575 0.97 -48.64 -21.88
N ASN A 576 1.75 -48.22 -22.88
CA ASN A 576 3.20 -48.02 -22.74
C ASN A 576 3.55 -46.54 -22.61
N ASN A 577 4.47 -46.18 -21.72
CA ASN A 577 4.95 -44.80 -21.59
C ASN A 577 5.74 -44.39 -22.85
N VAL A 578 5.23 -43.38 -23.56
CA VAL A 578 5.92 -42.74 -24.69
C VAL A 578 6.60 -41.42 -24.29
N LEU A 579 6.15 -40.83 -23.18
CA LEU A 579 6.80 -39.69 -22.51
C LEU A 579 6.60 -39.85 -20.99
N ALA A 580 7.64 -39.54 -20.21
CA ALA A 580 7.58 -39.48 -18.75
C ALA A 580 8.59 -38.44 -18.26
N ASP A 581 8.15 -37.46 -17.49
CA ASP A 581 8.95 -36.31 -17.08
C ASP A 581 8.44 -35.73 -15.75
N ASN A 582 9.34 -35.59 -14.78
CA ASN A 582 9.07 -35.04 -13.46
C ASN A 582 9.95 -33.80 -13.15
N ALA A 583 10.48 -33.13 -14.19
CA ALA A 583 11.25 -31.89 -14.11
C ALA A 583 12.63 -31.92 -13.40
N ASP A 584 13.04 -33.00 -12.72
CA ASP A 584 14.35 -33.11 -12.06
C ASP A 584 15.53 -33.31 -13.02
N SER A 585 15.32 -34.05 -14.11
CA SER A 585 16.40 -34.41 -15.03
C SER A 585 15.88 -34.80 -16.42
N ASN A 586 16.67 -34.48 -17.46
CA ASN A 586 16.35 -34.78 -18.86
C ASN A 586 15.00 -34.21 -19.33
N ASN A 587 14.65 -33.01 -18.86
CA ASN A 587 13.43 -32.28 -19.17
C ASN A 587 13.14 -32.28 -20.68
N GLN A 588 12.02 -32.89 -21.05
CA GLN A 588 11.59 -33.18 -22.42
C GLN A 588 10.74 -32.06 -23.03
N PHE A 589 10.26 -31.13 -22.21
CA PHE A 589 9.50 -29.97 -22.63
C PHE A 589 10.42 -28.80 -23.00
N ALA A 590 10.16 -28.18 -24.14
CA ALA A 590 10.64 -26.84 -24.43
C ALA A 590 9.78 -25.84 -23.65
N LEU A 591 10.43 -24.88 -22.98
CA LEU A 591 9.78 -23.91 -22.10
C LEU A 591 9.76 -22.53 -22.76
N ASP A 592 8.60 -21.90 -22.77
CA ASP A 592 8.36 -20.52 -23.20
C ASP A 592 7.54 -19.81 -22.13
N GLY A 593 8.21 -19.16 -21.18
CA GLY A 593 7.57 -18.56 -20.00
C GLY A 593 7.33 -19.52 -18.83
N PHE A 594 7.12 -20.82 -19.08
CA PHE A 594 7.21 -21.84 -18.03
C PHE A 594 8.64 -21.99 -17.50
N SER A 595 8.79 -22.50 -16.28
CA SER A 595 10.08 -22.73 -15.64
C SER A 595 10.09 -24.04 -14.83
N VAL A 596 11.27 -24.49 -14.43
CA VAL A 596 11.45 -25.59 -13.47
C VAL A 596 11.62 -24.96 -12.09
N ASN A 597 10.76 -25.29 -11.14
CA ASN A 597 10.70 -24.66 -9.83
C ASN A 597 10.61 -25.71 -8.72
N ASN A 598 11.19 -25.42 -7.55
CA ASN A 598 11.23 -26.35 -6.42
C ASN A 598 10.01 -26.27 -5.48
N GLY A 599 8.89 -25.75 -5.99
CA GLY A 599 7.66 -25.54 -5.24
C GLY A 599 7.66 -24.33 -4.32
N LYS A 600 8.62 -23.43 -4.47
CA LYS A 600 8.85 -22.30 -3.54
C LYS A 600 8.93 -20.97 -4.28
N SER A 601 8.45 -19.93 -3.61
CA SER A 601 8.73 -18.53 -3.94
C SER A 601 9.71 -17.93 -2.94
N TYR A 602 10.42 -16.89 -3.38
CA TYR A 602 11.42 -16.19 -2.58
C TYR A 602 11.13 -14.70 -2.66
N ASN A 603 10.88 -14.07 -1.52
CA ASN A 603 10.51 -12.68 -1.45
C ASN A 603 11.61 -11.88 -0.75
N GLU A 604 11.83 -10.65 -1.23
CA GLU A 604 12.71 -9.72 -0.54
C GLU A 604 12.03 -9.24 0.75
N HIS A 605 12.80 -9.19 1.83
CA HIS A 605 12.35 -8.66 3.10
C HIS A 605 13.53 -8.06 3.87
N TYR A 606 13.26 -7.07 4.70
CA TYR A 606 14.31 -6.31 5.39
C TYR A 606 13.75 -5.55 6.58
N TYR A 607 14.64 -5.08 7.45
CA TYR A 607 14.28 -4.10 8.47
C TYR A 607 14.66 -2.68 8.05
N LEU A 608 13.82 -1.70 8.40
CA LEU A 608 14.19 -0.29 8.43
C LEU A 608 14.20 0.17 9.89
N VAL A 609 15.33 0.72 10.33
CA VAL A 609 15.54 1.14 11.72
C VAL A 609 15.70 2.65 11.75
N GLU A 610 14.79 3.35 12.42
CA GLU A 610 14.80 4.81 12.56
C GLU A 610 14.72 5.24 14.03
N TRP A 611 14.92 6.54 14.31
CA TRP A 611 14.85 7.10 15.65
C TRP A 611 13.72 8.12 15.75
N ARG A 612 12.71 7.86 16.59
CA ARG A 612 11.51 8.70 16.75
C ARG A 612 11.54 9.44 18.08
N THR A 613 11.12 10.70 18.04
CA THR A 613 11.12 11.65 19.16
C THR A 613 9.89 12.54 19.08
N HIS A 614 9.60 13.34 20.10
CA HIS A 614 8.49 14.32 20.08
C HIS A 614 8.91 15.69 19.55
N GLN A 615 9.64 15.73 18.43
CA GLN A 615 10.17 16.96 17.81
C GLN A 615 9.71 17.10 16.36
N GLY A 616 9.65 18.34 15.87
CA GLY A 616 9.18 18.62 14.50
C GLY A 616 7.76 18.09 14.28
N VAL A 617 7.49 17.51 13.11
CA VAL A 617 6.18 16.87 12.83
C VAL A 617 5.83 15.74 13.81
N ASP A 618 6.83 15.07 14.40
CA ASP A 618 6.59 13.97 15.34
C ASP A 618 6.21 14.45 16.75
N GLN A 619 6.09 15.76 16.98
CA GLN A 619 5.39 16.26 18.18
C GLN A 619 3.97 15.70 18.30
N GLY A 620 3.33 15.40 17.15
CA GLY A 620 2.01 14.77 17.10
C GLY A 620 1.92 13.43 17.83
N LEU A 621 3.03 12.68 17.92
CA LEU A 621 3.10 11.43 18.68
C LEU A 621 2.87 11.64 20.18
N ALA A 622 3.21 12.81 20.73
CA ALA A 622 2.92 13.15 22.13
C ALA A 622 1.46 13.59 22.34
N HIS A 623 0.77 13.98 21.26
CA HIS A 623 -0.52 14.65 21.28
C HIS A 623 -1.61 13.86 20.55
N VAL A 624 -1.48 12.54 20.46
CA VAL A 624 -2.58 11.68 19.99
C VAL A 624 -3.69 11.71 21.03
N MET A 625 -4.87 12.22 20.68
CA MET A 625 -5.98 12.39 21.61
C MET A 625 -7.01 11.25 21.47
N ARG A 626 -7.32 10.55 22.55
CA ARG A 626 -8.36 9.50 22.63
C ARG A 626 -9.22 9.68 23.87
N GLY A 627 -10.54 9.66 23.71
CA GLY A 627 -11.47 9.94 24.82
C GLY A 627 -11.26 11.33 25.46
N GLY A 628 -10.73 12.29 24.70
CA GLY A 628 -10.36 13.62 25.19
C GLY A 628 -9.08 13.66 26.05
N GLN A 629 -8.29 12.57 26.06
CA GLN A 629 -7.05 12.47 26.83
C GLN A 629 -5.85 12.11 25.92
N PRO A 630 -4.63 12.55 26.26
CA PRO A 630 -3.46 12.21 25.48
C PRO A 630 -3.07 10.73 25.66
N MET A 631 -2.78 10.08 24.54
CA MET A 631 -2.24 8.73 24.41
C MET A 631 -0.87 8.82 23.72
N PRO A 632 0.19 9.26 24.43
CA PRO A 632 1.47 9.52 23.82
C PRO A 632 2.12 8.23 23.34
N PHE A 633 2.63 8.23 22.11
CA PHE A 633 3.51 7.19 21.60
C PHE A 633 4.93 7.42 22.13
N ASN A 634 5.68 6.37 22.47
CA ASN A 634 6.98 6.52 23.13
C ASN A 634 8.11 7.03 22.19
N GLU A 635 9.27 7.38 22.75
CA GLU A 635 10.44 7.82 21.98
C GLU A 635 11.52 6.73 21.97
N GLY A 636 12.24 6.58 20.85
CA GLY A 636 13.36 5.65 20.75
C GLY A 636 13.59 5.09 19.36
N MET A 637 14.24 3.93 19.32
CA MET A 637 14.52 3.20 18.08
C MET A 637 13.26 2.46 17.65
N LEU A 638 12.69 2.85 16.51
CA LEU A 638 11.56 2.14 15.90
C LEU A 638 12.11 1.15 14.86
N VAL A 639 11.63 -0.10 14.93
CA VAL A 639 12.05 -1.16 14.01
C VAL A 639 10.86 -1.51 13.13
N TRP A 640 10.94 -1.15 11.86
CA TRP A 640 9.99 -1.55 10.83
C TRP A 640 10.46 -2.84 10.19
N TYR A 641 9.55 -3.77 9.95
CA TYR A 641 9.79 -4.95 9.13
C TYR A 641 8.99 -4.85 7.84
N VAL A 642 9.70 -4.90 6.72
CA VAL A 642 9.16 -4.83 5.35
C VAL A 642 9.20 -6.23 4.74
N ASP A 643 8.10 -6.66 4.15
CA ASP A 643 7.97 -7.96 3.51
C ASP A 643 7.32 -7.82 2.13
N ASN A 644 8.14 -7.82 1.07
CA ASN A 644 7.66 -7.68 -0.30
C ASN A 644 6.93 -8.94 -0.81
N GLY A 645 6.74 -9.96 0.03
CA GLY A 645 5.82 -11.06 -0.23
C GLY A 645 4.36 -10.69 -0.08
N PHE A 646 4.05 -9.51 0.46
CA PHE A 646 2.71 -8.97 0.65
C PHE A 646 2.58 -7.63 -0.05
N THR A 647 1.37 -7.31 -0.50
CA THR A 647 1.01 -6.02 -1.10
C THR A 647 0.00 -5.24 -0.27
N ASP A 648 -0.34 -5.75 0.91
CA ASP A 648 -1.38 -5.23 1.78
C ASP A 648 -1.03 -5.48 3.26
N ASN A 649 -1.83 -4.90 4.16
CA ASN A 649 -1.71 -5.03 5.60
C ASN A 649 -3.01 -5.59 6.22
N TRP A 650 -3.66 -6.57 5.57
CA TRP A 650 -4.90 -7.19 6.05
C TRP A 650 -4.63 -8.15 7.22
N THR A 651 -4.30 -7.60 8.38
CA THR A 651 -3.84 -8.37 9.55
C THR A 651 -4.89 -9.30 10.12
N GLY A 652 -6.18 -9.13 9.85
CA GLY A 652 -7.20 -10.11 10.19
C GLY A 652 -7.23 -11.35 9.28
N VAL A 653 -6.72 -11.24 8.05
CA VAL A 653 -6.55 -12.37 7.11
C VAL A 653 -5.25 -13.11 7.39
N HIS A 654 -4.16 -12.37 7.61
CA HIS A 654 -2.84 -12.93 7.92
C HIS A 654 -2.20 -12.20 9.12
N PRO A 655 -2.59 -12.55 10.35
CA PRO A 655 -2.07 -11.90 11.56
C PRO A 655 -0.54 -11.99 11.68
N GLY A 656 0.09 -10.85 11.94
CA GLY A 656 1.54 -10.71 12.04
C GLY A 656 2.30 -10.55 10.72
N ASP A 657 1.64 -10.78 9.59
CA ASP A 657 2.18 -10.62 8.24
C ASP A 657 1.53 -9.39 7.55
N GLY A 658 2.11 -8.92 6.44
CA GLY A 658 1.72 -7.70 5.72
C GLY A 658 2.93 -7.00 5.11
N PHE A 659 2.75 -6.05 4.18
CA PHE A 659 3.88 -5.45 3.46
C PHE A 659 4.79 -4.60 4.36
N LEU A 660 4.23 -3.97 5.40
CA LEU A 660 4.95 -3.10 6.34
C LEU A 660 4.33 -3.17 7.75
N GLY A 661 5.16 -3.24 8.79
CA GLY A 661 4.68 -3.06 10.16
C GLY A 661 5.81 -2.84 11.16
N VAL A 662 5.52 -2.14 12.25
CA VAL A 662 6.45 -1.97 13.37
C VAL A 662 6.56 -3.25 14.19
N VAL A 663 7.74 -3.49 14.73
CA VAL A 663 7.97 -4.51 15.75
C VAL A 663 7.81 -3.87 17.11
N ASP A 664 6.84 -4.34 17.88
CA ASP A 664 6.53 -3.77 19.19
C ASP A 664 7.55 -4.19 20.27
N ALA A 665 8.16 -3.21 20.94
CA ALA A 665 9.12 -3.45 22.01
C ALA A 665 8.46 -4.01 23.28
N ASP A 666 7.17 -3.76 23.51
CA ASP A 666 6.42 -4.23 24.67
C ASP A 666 5.21 -5.10 24.26
N GLN A 667 5.39 -6.42 24.33
CA GLN A 667 4.38 -7.39 23.90
C GLN A 667 3.30 -7.68 24.95
N HIS A 668 3.15 -6.86 26.00
CA HIS A 668 2.10 -7.07 27.00
C HIS A 668 0.76 -6.51 26.48
N THR A 669 -0.24 -7.36 26.42
CA THR A 669 -1.59 -6.97 25.99
C THR A 669 -2.17 -5.84 26.84
N VAL A 670 -2.49 -4.73 26.19
CA VAL A 670 -3.29 -3.64 26.74
C VAL A 670 -4.77 -4.03 26.67
N THR A 671 -5.48 -3.93 27.80
CA THR A 671 -6.88 -4.35 27.91
C THR A 671 -7.78 -3.24 28.41
N TRP A 672 -9.05 -3.30 28.01
CA TRP A 672 -10.14 -2.52 28.59
C TRP A 672 -10.47 -3.00 30.02
N ASN A 673 -11.30 -2.24 30.74
CA ASN A 673 -11.72 -2.56 32.11
C ASN A 673 -12.65 -3.77 32.23
N ASP A 674 -13.19 -4.27 31.12
CA ASP A 674 -13.95 -5.51 31.02
C ASP A 674 -13.06 -6.75 30.76
N GLY A 675 -11.78 -6.54 30.46
CA GLY A 675 -10.78 -7.58 30.20
C GLY A 675 -10.55 -7.90 28.73
N GLU A 676 -11.31 -7.30 27.80
CA GLU A 676 -11.10 -7.47 26.38
C GLU A 676 -9.83 -6.73 25.92
N ALA A 677 -9.12 -7.32 24.95
CA ALA A 677 -7.91 -6.72 24.38
C ALA A 677 -8.26 -5.48 23.55
N ALA A 678 -7.50 -4.40 23.72
CA ALA A 678 -7.68 -3.18 22.96
C ALA A 678 -7.14 -3.34 21.53
N SER A 679 -7.68 -2.58 20.58
CA SER A 679 -7.23 -2.57 19.18
C SER A 679 -5.76 -2.20 19.03
N THR A 680 -5.15 -2.57 17.89
CA THR A 680 -3.71 -2.49 17.65
C THR A 680 -3.11 -1.12 17.98
N ARG A 681 -3.81 -0.02 17.64
CA ARG A 681 -3.38 1.36 17.93
C ARG A 681 -3.07 1.65 19.41
N TYR A 682 -3.68 0.91 20.33
CA TYR A 682 -3.39 1.02 21.77
C TYR A 682 -2.27 0.09 22.22
N GLN A 683 -2.05 -1.02 21.51
CA GLN A 683 -0.96 -1.95 21.78
C GLN A 683 0.37 -1.30 21.40
N ILE A 684 0.49 -0.82 20.17
CA ILE A 684 1.76 -0.34 19.61
C ILE A 684 2.14 1.09 19.99
N HIS A 685 1.48 1.68 21.01
CA HIS A 685 1.80 3.02 21.51
C HIS A 685 3.23 3.08 22.08
N ASP A 686 3.73 1.96 22.61
CA ASP A 686 5.05 1.86 23.19
C ASP A 686 6.03 0.96 22.41
N ALA A 687 5.81 0.86 21.10
CA ALA A 687 6.60 0.04 20.18
C ALA A 687 8.09 0.43 20.07
N ALA A 688 8.49 1.66 20.40
CA ALA A 688 9.89 2.07 20.26
C ALA A 688 10.80 1.45 21.33
N PHE A 689 11.95 0.92 20.91
CA PHE A 689 12.97 0.38 21.79
C PHE A 689 13.77 1.52 22.42
N SER A 690 13.91 1.51 23.75
CA SER A 690 14.48 2.65 24.48
C SER A 690 15.26 2.26 25.73
N LEU A 691 16.18 3.16 26.14
CA LEU A 691 16.87 3.11 27.43
C LEU A 691 15.98 3.64 28.58
N GLU A 692 14.89 4.32 28.24
CA GLU A 692 13.93 4.88 29.18
C GLU A 692 12.80 3.90 29.46
N LYS A 693 12.11 4.12 30.58
CA LYS A 693 10.88 3.36 30.86
C LYS A 693 9.74 4.03 30.12
N THR A 694 8.89 3.22 29.50
CA THR A 694 7.61 3.69 28.95
C THR A 694 6.77 4.32 30.07
N PRO A 695 6.04 5.42 29.81
CA PRO A 695 5.14 6.01 30.79
C PRO A 695 3.92 5.12 31.02
N LYS A 696 3.25 5.28 32.16
CA LYS A 696 1.94 4.62 32.37
C LYS A 696 0.88 5.33 31.54
N LEU A 697 -0.04 4.56 30.96
CA LEU A 697 -1.21 5.08 30.26
C LEU A 697 -2.49 4.82 31.06
N PHE A 698 -3.35 5.83 31.12
CA PHE A 698 -4.72 5.68 31.57
C PHE A 698 -5.61 6.53 30.67
N LEU A 699 -6.60 5.88 30.04
CA LEU A 699 -7.62 6.54 29.24
C LEU A 699 -9.00 6.30 29.86
N ASP A 700 -9.78 7.35 30.00
CA ASP A 700 -11.10 7.39 30.60
C ASP A 700 -12.15 7.73 29.55
N PHE A 701 -12.89 6.70 29.15
CA PHE A 701 -14.04 6.79 28.25
C PHE A 701 -15.33 6.64 29.07
N SER A 702 -15.41 7.22 30.28
CA SER A 702 -16.55 7.09 31.19
C SER A 702 -17.88 7.54 30.58
N TYR A 703 -17.87 8.42 29.58
CA TYR A 703 -19.07 8.76 28.78
C TYR A 703 -19.68 7.52 28.08
N ALA A 704 -18.86 6.52 27.79
CA ALA A 704 -19.23 5.21 27.25
C ALA A 704 -19.14 4.08 28.30
N GLY A 705 -18.63 4.35 29.51
CA GLY A 705 -18.50 3.36 30.59
C GLY A 705 -17.20 2.54 30.59
N PHE A 706 -16.19 2.94 29.81
CA PHE A 706 -14.94 2.18 29.65
C PHE A 706 -13.72 2.94 30.16
N THR A 707 -12.69 2.20 30.55
CA THR A 707 -11.36 2.76 30.84
C THR A 707 -10.28 1.79 30.38
N LEU A 708 -9.16 2.30 29.91
CA LEU A 708 -7.99 1.53 29.48
C LEU A 708 -6.79 1.86 30.38
N LYS A 709 -6.00 0.84 30.72
CA LYS A 709 -4.79 1.00 31.54
C LYS A 709 -3.65 0.22 30.94
N ASP A 710 -2.52 0.89 30.80
CA ASP A 710 -1.23 0.25 30.64
C ASP A 710 -0.30 0.67 31.79
N ASN A 711 0.17 -0.32 32.55
CA ASN A 711 1.10 -0.14 33.66
C ASN A 711 2.44 -0.84 33.44
N PHE A 712 2.66 -1.45 32.26
CA PHE A 712 3.85 -2.23 31.94
C PHE A 712 5.01 -1.31 31.54
N THR A 713 5.56 -0.62 32.55
CA THR A 713 6.61 0.40 32.34
C THR A 713 8.02 -0.19 32.42
N LYS A 714 8.45 -0.84 31.33
CA LYS A 714 9.79 -1.47 31.23
C LYS A 714 10.73 -0.69 30.32
N ARG A 715 12.02 -0.97 30.47
CA ARG A 715 13.06 -0.53 29.52
C ARG A 715 13.28 -1.67 28.55
N ASN A 716 13.02 -1.43 27.28
CA ASN A 716 13.15 -2.43 26.23
C ASN A 716 14.18 -1.93 25.19
N PRO A 717 15.50 -1.98 25.47
CA PRO A 717 16.51 -1.42 24.57
C PRO A 717 16.99 -2.40 23.50
N LEU A 718 16.44 -3.62 23.44
CA LEU A 718 16.96 -4.70 22.60
C LEU A 718 15.83 -5.31 21.77
N PHE A 719 15.95 -5.20 20.46
CA PHE A 719 15.33 -6.11 19.51
C PHE A 719 16.24 -7.34 19.32
N ASP A 720 15.66 -8.53 19.30
CA ASP A 720 16.32 -9.82 19.10
C ASP A 720 15.36 -10.71 18.30
N ASP A 721 15.70 -10.99 17.04
CA ASP A 721 14.83 -11.74 16.11
C ASP A 721 14.62 -13.21 16.52
N GLY A 722 15.34 -13.69 17.56
CA GLY A 722 15.08 -14.97 18.21
C GLY A 722 13.87 -14.96 19.15
N ASN A 723 13.33 -13.78 19.49
CA ASN A 723 12.12 -13.64 20.30
C ASN A 723 10.86 -13.63 19.42
N SER A 724 9.73 -14.02 20.02
CA SER A 724 8.41 -13.78 19.40
C SER A 724 7.96 -12.35 19.65
N TYR A 725 7.58 -11.67 18.58
CA TYR A 725 6.89 -10.37 18.60
C TYR A 725 5.42 -10.50 18.21
N MET A 726 4.88 -11.71 18.34
CA MET A 726 3.45 -11.99 18.22
C MET A 726 2.80 -11.97 19.61
N SER A 727 1.65 -11.32 19.71
CA SER A 727 0.75 -11.46 20.86
C SER A 727 -0.22 -12.63 20.63
N ALA A 728 -0.45 -13.43 21.68
CA ALA A 728 -1.44 -14.51 21.62
C ALA A 728 -2.87 -13.99 21.78
N ASP A 729 -3.04 -12.89 22.53
CA ASP A 729 -4.36 -12.31 22.81
C ASP A 729 -4.80 -11.34 21.69
N MET A 730 -3.84 -10.71 21.01
CA MET A 730 -4.08 -9.75 19.93
C MET A 730 -3.08 -9.98 18.77
N PRO A 731 -3.22 -11.07 18.00
CA PRO A 731 -2.24 -11.46 16.97
C PRO A 731 -2.11 -10.44 15.84
N ASP A 732 -3.18 -9.68 15.56
CA ASP A 732 -3.22 -8.63 14.54
C ASP A 732 -2.26 -7.47 14.84
N ALA A 733 -1.99 -7.21 16.13
CA ALA A 733 -1.02 -6.21 16.58
C ALA A 733 0.44 -6.72 16.58
N GLY A 734 0.62 -8.04 16.44
CA GLY A 734 1.92 -8.66 16.44
C GLY A 734 2.68 -8.44 15.13
N ARG A 735 3.97 -8.79 15.14
CA ARG A 735 4.78 -8.86 13.93
C ARG A 735 5.54 -10.18 13.87
N LYS A 736 5.34 -10.92 12.78
CA LYS A 736 6.01 -12.19 12.54
C LYS A 736 7.37 -11.94 11.92
N VAL A 737 8.41 -12.18 12.71
CA VAL A 737 9.81 -12.05 12.29
C VAL A 737 10.45 -13.42 12.04
N VAL A 738 11.43 -13.45 11.15
CA VAL A 738 12.22 -14.67 10.85
C VAL A 738 13.55 -14.60 11.62
N PRO A 739 13.91 -15.62 12.40
CA PRO A 739 15.13 -15.59 13.20
C PRO A 739 16.37 -15.83 12.33
N TYR A 740 17.22 -14.81 12.21
CA TYR A 740 18.56 -14.88 11.63
C TYR A 740 19.66 -14.69 12.68
N GLY A 741 19.28 -14.54 13.95
CA GLY A 741 20.16 -14.21 15.07
C GLY A 741 20.44 -12.71 15.20
N LEU A 742 19.79 -11.86 14.40
CA LEU A 742 19.97 -10.41 14.39
C LEU A 742 19.48 -9.78 15.70
N LYS A 743 20.30 -8.88 16.23
CA LYS A 743 20.01 -8.07 17.40
C LYS A 743 20.31 -6.61 17.14
N LEU A 744 19.40 -5.75 17.56
CA LEU A 744 19.52 -4.29 17.51
C LEU A 744 19.38 -3.76 18.92
N ARG A 745 20.45 -3.14 19.45
CA ARG A 745 20.45 -2.60 20.81
C ARG A 745 20.66 -1.10 20.82
N VAL A 746 19.79 -0.37 21.50
CA VAL A 746 20.05 1.02 21.89
C VAL A 746 21.15 1.02 22.96
N VAL A 747 22.29 1.64 22.64
CA VAL A 747 23.47 1.70 23.53
C VAL A 747 23.79 3.11 24.02
N GLY A 748 23.10 4.12 23.49
CA GLY A 748 23.19 5.50 23.96
C GLY A 748 22.18 6.40 23.26
N GLN A 749 21.99 7.61 23.80
CA GLN A 749 21.18 8.67 23.20
C GLN A 749 21.81 10.03 23.56
N SER A 750 21.59 11.05 22.73
CA SER A 750 22.07 12.41 22.97
C SER A 750 21.35 13.04 24.17
N ALA A 751 21.87 14.16 24.67
CA ALA A 751 21.30 14.81 25.85
C ALA A 751 19.88 15.36 25.60
N ASP A 752 19.60 15.77 24.37
CA ASP A 752 18.28 16.24 23.91
C ASP A 752 17.47 15.16 23.18
N LYS A 753 17.94 13.90 23.19
CA LYS A 753 17.36 12.75 22.49
C LYS A 753 17.30 12.84 20.96
N SER A 754 17.79 13.91 20.34
CA SER A 754 17.79 14.07 18.88
C SER A 754 18.65 13.04 18.13
N VAL A 755 19.54 12.30 18.82
CA VAL A 755 20.38 11.24 18.22
C VAL A 755 20.33 9.97 19.05
N GLY A 756 19.95 8.85 18.44
CA GLY A 756 20.09 7.51 18.97
C GLY A 756 21.42 6.88 18.56
N LYS A 757 22.06 6.13 19.47
CA LYS A 757 23.21 5.26 19.17
C LYS A 757 22.78 3.82 19.29
N ILE A 758 22.87 3.07 18.19
CA ILE A 758 22.48 1.66 18.12
C ILE A 758 23.67 0.75 17.82
N LEU A 759 23.59 -0.49 18.31
CA LEU A 759 24.50 -1.59 18.02
C LEU A 759 23.74 -2.70 17.30
N ILE A 760 24.20 -3.04 16.10
CA ILE A 760 23.66 -4.08 15.21
C ILE A 760 24.61 -5.27 15.24
N TYR A 761 24.17 -6.44 15.68
CA TYR A 761 25.03 -7.62 15.85
C TYR A 761 24.25 -8.93 15.69
N LYS A 762 24.95 -10.07 15.59
CA LYS A 762 24.37 -11.42 15.55
C LYS A 762 24.87 -12.25 16.74
#